data_AF-A0A976FIG3-F1
#
_entry.id   AF-A0A976FIG3-F1
#
_cell.length_a   1.000
_cell.length_b   1.000
_cell.length_c   1.000
_cell.angle_alpha   90.00
_cell.angle_beta   90.00
_cell.angle_gamma   90.00
#
_symmetry.space_group_name_H-M   'P 1'
#
loop_
_entity.id
_entity.type
_entity.pdbx_description
1 polymer ?
#
loop_
_entity_poly.entity_id
_entity_poly.type
_entity_poly.pdbx_seq_one_letter_code
_entity_poly.pdbx_strand_id
1 'polypeptide(L)'
;MTALPNSFNLVPLCTTSESFNGRRIHIHDEGVKFLHGPKLIVRKVALVGIIYATENVKIDPSAERGLFLGSSGASLSKHDAQMLLVVLRGVSLENEPFWGSLLYVLSSHVVVARAGPIASSSFQAALPFLTNFSKLQVSAEVKDEEKNSELLHELTPRFTWGAVDLKIQDMNGCDSATTYFELQLASGMSDAQLLLSALIPTRDCVVLKSNSFSGSEDLHTSSKLLTHVSDRLKCKSFFGRFLNGALLVKLIRSLTCIMATPDETPVVLQHVVTNVFTTYWQELLQQAFKSYCDLLHARLRVYDRFAISAEYLVNMTEQKLQANRTQNIYSGVVDGGQEKHTIFDEFGNLKRQEKSNEDTFAMSTSTAPLNTGLFSFLKNRAGRAISKQISRFPPNRWSTSIMGGGGQAPAHDDTGALSGIVEDIYAAESELRDEANAENEPNQIFARLTASISRYTLPIKYEGTPREIMPVDTLVLDSVHKESLEEVHAVLKPFLVDLRGPLPSSPELACSLEFQIGRKNLLVKIDHVRRRFERANEVSSAIFCSDLLRYLHSVVLRKTETDAEAQRGPAVVSSIMLVDSKSGFPAEELTRVPLKLLTYKNNLEALVSQYNFIARGPQAATVLAGFWNGPVRKQLQFLTQQEFDRFSSACKEKDRRIAELNVSLKEKECQVQEITKANTEWGRKEAEAIATIKQTYAEQVCSLQGAISSTECQIESALAEQDTLYQKTMQATRRTIDTVDKVADQGRVFSGYLERYEKGHVFSTRWRQYFYVLKHATLTCYKSKSEYEEREPPFESEISIGGYRVVRSRTDELKIKLIPPEPNHKMFRFRAPASVGRETWMKRFSEATQYTSR
;
A
#
# COMPACT_ATOMS: atom_id res chain seq x y z
N MET A 1 3.12 63.79 -31.92
CA MET A 1 1.93 64.48 -32.46
C MET A 1 1.13 63.44 -33.23
N THR A 2 -0.02 63.03 -32.70
CA THR A 2 -0.96 62.12 -33.38
C THR A 2 -2.01 62.96 -34.10
N ALA A 3 -2.18 62.73 -35.40
CA ALA A 3 -3.17 63.42 -36.23
C ALA A 3 -4.60 63.20 -35.67
N LEU A 4 -5.32 64.28 -35.42
CA LEU A 4 -6.75 64.25 -35.08
C LEU A 4 -7.56 63.92 -36.35
N PRO A 5 -8.51 62.96 -36.31
CA PRO A 5 -9.29 62.56 -37.47
C PRO A 5 -10.28 63.65 -37.92
N ASN A 6 -10.40 63.84 -39.24
CA ASN A 6 -11.15 64.91 -39.91
C ASN A 6 -12.69 64.72 -40.02
N SER A 7 -13.31 63.86 -39.21
CA SER A 7 -14.77 63.67 -39.23
C SER A 7 -15.33 63.43 -37.82
N PHE A 8 -15.75 64.50 -37.15
CA PHE A 8 -16.44 64.43 -35.86
C PHE A 8 -17.95 64.31 -36.11
N ASN A 9 -18.47 63.09 -36.17
CA ASN A 9 -19.91 62.88 -36.05
C ASN A 9 -20.28 62.95 -34.57
N LEU A 10 -21.46 63.48 -34.26
CA LEU A 10 -21.94 63.57 -32.88
C LEU A 10 -22.95 62.46 -32.62
N VAL A 11 -22.72 61.70 -31.56
CA VAL A 11 -23.59 60.63 -31.07
C VAL A 11 -24.42 61.18 -29.92
N PRO A 12 -25.75 61.05 -29.92
CA PRO A 12 -26.56 61.50 -28.79
C PRO A 12 -26.18 60.72 -27.53
N LEU A 13 -25.99 61.43 -26.42
CA LEU A 13 -25.63 60.83 -25.12
C LEU A 13 -26.79 60.97 -24.14
N CYS A 14 -27.26 62.20 -23.91
CA CYS A 14 -28.42 62.49 -23.08
C CYS A 14 -29.24 63.59 -23.73
N THR A 15 -30.45 63.29 -24.18
CA THR A 15 -31.32 64.26 -24.85
C THR A 15 -32.70 64.30 -24.24
N THR A 16 -33.45 65.35 -24.58
CA THR A 16 -34.87 65.53 -24.28
C THR A 16 -35.61 65.81 -25.59
N SER A 17 -36.83 65.30 -25.70
CA SER A 17 -37.74 65.62 -26.82
C SER A 17 -38.93 66.41 -26.28
N GLU A 18 -39.42 67.41 -27.01
CA GLU A 18 -40.56 68.24 -26.60
C GLU A 18 -41.92 67.52 -26.67
N SER A 19 -41.96 66.31 -27.24
CA SER A 19 -43.21 65.63 -27.62
C SER A 19 -43.99 64.96 -26.48
N PHE A 20 -43.46 64.93 -25.24
CA PHE A 20 -44.14 64.30 -24.11
C PHE A 20 -44.14 65.23 -22.88
N ASN A 21 -45.32 65.37 -22.26
CA ASN A 21 -45.66 66.19 -21.09
C ASN A 21 -44.90 65.83 -19.77
N GLY A 22 -43.61 65.53 -19.85
CA GLY A 22 -42.72 65.38 -18.70
C GLY A 22 -41.28 65.60 -19.13
N ARG A 23 -40.48 66.28 -18.29
CA ARG A 23 -39.02 66.49 -18.45
C ARG A 23 -38.26 65.15 -18.35
N ARG A 24 -38.55 64.17 -19.20
CA ARG A 24 -37.92 62.86 -19.17
C ARG A 24 -36.65 62.91 -20.02
N ILE A 25 -35.51 62.89 -19.35
CA ILE A 25 -34.20 62.79 -20.01
C ILE A 25 -34.01 61.36 -20.50
N HIS A 26 -33.69 61.21 -21.78
CA HIS A 26 -33.38 59.95 -22.42
C HIS A 26 -31.87 59.79 -22.56
N ILE A 27 -31.34 58.68 -22.07
CA ILE A 27 -29.95 58.29 -22.27
C ILE A 27 -29.92 57.30 -23.43
N HIS A 28 -29.15 57.61 -24.46
CA HIS A 28 -29.13 56.84 -25.70
C HIS A 28 -28.18 55.66 -25.63
N ASP A 29 -28.65 54.50 -26.08
CA ASP A 29 -27.86 53.27 -26.09
C ASP A 29 -26.61 53.37 -26.99
N GLU A 30 -26.65 54.20 -28.03
CA GLU A 30 -25.49 54.43 -28.91
C GLU A 30 -24.32 55.08 -28.16
N GLY A 31 -24.59 56.16 -27.42
CA GLY A 31 -23.59 56.81 -26.57
C GLY A 31 -23.11 55.90 -25.45
N VAL A 32 -24.01 55.11 -24.85
CA VAL A 32 -23.67 54.10 -23.83
C VAL A 32 -22.74 53.02 -24.41
N LYS A 33 -23.06 52.46 -25.59
CA LYS A 33 -22.23 51.45 -26.26
C LYS A 33 -20.86 51.99 -26.61
N PHE A 34 -20.77 53.25 -27.06
CA PHE A 34 -19.49 53.89 -27.31
C PHE A 34 -18.64 53.97 -26.04
N LEU A 35 -19.22 54.43 -24.92
CA LEU A 35 -18.52 54.52 -23.63
C LEU A 35 -18.16 53.14 -23.03
N HIS A 36 -18.91 52.08 -23.35
CA HIS A 36 -18.58 50.69 -23.04
C HIS A 36 -17.60 50.04 -24.04
N GLY A 37 -17.01 50.83 -24.94
CA GLY A 37 -15.98 50.34 -25.84
C GLY A 37 -14.76 49.80 -25.08
N PRO A 38 -14.05 48.78 -25.62
CA PRO A 38 -12.94 48.11 -24.93
C PRO A 38 -11.79 49.07 -24.56
N LYS A 39 -11.59 50.14 -25.33
CA LYS A 39 -10.59 51.17 -25.05
C LYS A 39 -10.97 52.07 -23.85
N LEU A 40 -12.26 52.34 -23.67
CA LEU A 40 -12.79 53.29 -22.70
C LEU A 40 -13.15 52.66 -21.35
N ILE A 41 -13.36 51.34 -21.31
CA ILE A 41 -13.60 50.61 -20.06
C ILE A 41 -12.32 50.53 -19.21
N VAL A 42 -11.16 50.40 -19.84
CA VAL A 42 -9.89 50.17 -19.12
C VAL A 42 -9.12 51.48 -18.86
N ARG A 43 -9.31 52.50 -19.71
CA ARG A 43 -8.57 53.78 -19.63
C ARG A 43 -9.32 54.86 -18.89
N LYS A 44 -8.56 55.84 -18.39
CA LYS A 44 -9.10 57.08 -17.82
C LYS A 44 -9.78 57.90 -18.91
N VAL A 45 -10.85 58.58 -18.56
CA VAL A 45 -11.59 59.46 -19.47
C VAL A 45 -11.45 60.90 -18.99
N ALA A 46 -11.06 61.78 -19.90
CA ALA A 46 -11.07 63.22 -19.69
C ALA A 46 -12.14 63.85 -20.61
N LEU A 47 -13.11 64.51 -20.00
CA LEU A 47 -14.23 65.11 -20.71
C LEU A 47 -13.97 66.59 -20.99
N VAL A 48 -14.17 66.99 -22.24
CA VAL A 48 -14.13 68.37 -22.69
C VAL A 48 -15.54 68.80 -23.05
N GLY A 49 -16.12 69.66 -22.22
CA GLY A 49 -17.44 70.25 -22.48
C GLY A 49 -17.34 71.43 -23.43
N ILE A 50 -18.22 71.49 -24.42
CA ILE A 50 -18.29 72.59 -25.40
C ILE A 50 -19.69 73.18 -25.36
N ILE A 51 -19.76 74.48 -25.07
CA ILE A 51 -20.98 75.29 -25.06
C ILE A 51 -20.81 76.40 -26.09
N TYR A 52 -21.75 76.50 -27.02
CA TYR A 52 -21.83 77.62 -27.95
C TYR A 52 -23.04 78.48 -27.57
N ALA A 53 -22.79 79.64 -26.97
CA ALA A 53 -23.84 80.54 -26.49
C ALA A 53 -24.25 81.50 -27.62
N THR A 54 -25.36 81.20 -28.30
CA THR A 54 -25.94 82.05 -29.36
C THR A 54 -27.20 82.75 -28.86
N GLU A 55 -27.41 84.01 -29.26
CA GLU A 55 -28.56 84.82 -28.85
C GLU A 55 -29.87 84.40 -29.55
N ASN A 56 -29.79 83.64 -30.64
CA ASN A 56 -30.93 83.19 -31.44
C ASN A 56 -30.84 81.69 -31.72
N VAL A 57 -31.08 80.85 -30.72
CA VAL A 57 -31.29 79.42 -30.97
C VAL A 57 -32.63 79.29 -31.70
N LYS A 58 -32.60 79.12 -33.03
CA LYS A 58 -33.78 78.63 -33.75
C LYS A 58 -33.98 77.18 -33.33
N ILE A 59 -34.82 76.98 -32.32
CA ILE A 59 -35.18 75.66 -31.84
C ILE A 59 -36.02 75.03 -32.95
N ASP A 60 -35.45 74.08 -33.67
CA ASP A 60 -36.25 73.19 -34.50
C ASP A 60 -37.02 72.26 -33.54
N PRO A 61 -38.36 72.33 -33.47
CA PRO A 61 -39.16 71.55 -32.52
C PRO A 61 -39.07 70.03 -32.78
N SER A 62 -38.50 69.63 -33.92
CA SER A 62 -38.27 68.23 -34.28
C SER A 62 -36.89 67.68 -33.91
N ALA A 63 -35.94 68.53 -33.53
CA ALA A 63 -34.57 68.13 -33.24
C ALA A 63 -34.37 67.77 -31.75
N GLU A 64 -33.70 66.65 -31.47
CA GLU A 64 -33.32 66.30 -30.11
C GLU A 64 -32.33 67.30 -29.52
N ARG A 65 -32.57 67.74 -28.28
CA ARG A 65 -31.71 68.70 -27.57
C ARG A 65 -31.08 68.11 -26.32
N GLY A 66 -29.85 68.50 -26.02
CA GLY A 66 -29.10 68.01 -24.84
C GLY A 66 -27.61 67.82 -25.12
N LEU A 67 -27.03 66.77 -24.53
CA LEU A 67 -25.61 66.42 -24.60
C LEU A 67 -25.33 65.39 -25.70
N PHE A 68 -24.36 65.71 -26.54
CA PHE A 68 -23.87 64.87 -27.62
C PHE A 68 -22.38 64.57 -27.44
N LEU A 69 -21.97 63.34 -27.71
CA LEU A 69 -20.59 62.87 -27.61
C LEU A 69 -19.93 62.84 -28.99
N GLY A 70 -18.69 63.29 -29.09
CA GLY A 70 -17.90 63.13 -30.33
C GLY A 70 -17.63 61.65 -30.64
N SER A 71 -17.85 61.24 -31.89
CA SER A 71 -17.67 59.86 -32.38
C SER A 71 -16.23 59.37 -32.37
N SER A 72 -15.26 60.25 -32.11
CA SER A 72 -13.84 59.93 -32.01
C SER A 72 -13.23 60.54 -30.76
N GLY A 73 -12.61 59.70 -29.93
CA GLY A 73 -11.79 60.14 -28.80
C GLY A 73 -10.31 60.23 -29.16
N ALA A 74 -9.61 61.25 -28.69
CA ALA A 74 -8.16 61.38 -28.86
C ALA A 74 -7.41 60.74 -27.68
N SER A 75 -6.37 59.95 -27.96
CA SER A 75 -5.54 59.36 -26.89
C SER A 75 -4.49 60.37 -26.41
N LEU A 76 -4.47 60.66 -25.12
CA LEU A 76 -3.46 61.50 -24.47
C LEU A 76 -2.39 60.62 -23.84
N SER A 77 -1.28 60.42 -24.55
CA SER A 77 -0.17 59.55 -24.12
C SER A 77 0.48 59.99 -22.80
N LYS A 78 0.48 61.30 -22.50
CA LYS A 78 1.08 61.86 -21.28
C LYS A 78 0.35 61.45 -19.99
N HIS A 79 -0.94 61.10 -20.06
CA HIS A 79 -1.78 60.86 -18.89
C HIS A 79 -2.49 59.50 -18.89
N ASP A 80 -2.19 58.65 -19.88
CA ASP A 80 -2.89 57.39 -20.16
C ASP A 80 -4.42 57.54 -20.11
N ALA A 81 -4.90 58.56 -20.83
CA ALA A 81 -6.29 58.98 -20.81
C ALA A 81 -6.84 59.14 -22.23
N GLN A 82 -8.14 58.92 -22.38
CA GLN A 82 -8.88 59.24 -23.59
C GLN A 82 -9.61 60.57 -23.41
N MET A 83 -9.31 61.53 -24.28
CA MET A 83 -10.06 62.77 -24.39
C MET A 83 -11.35 62.52 -25.18
N LEU A 84 -12.49 62.86 -24.59
CA LEU A 84 -13.79 62.85 -25.26
C LEU A 84 -14.39 64.24 -25.26
N LEU A 85 -15.00 64.61 -26.39
CA LEU A 85 -15.71 65.88 -26.54
C LEU A 85 -17.18 65.67 -26.24
N VAL A 86 -17.76 66.52 -25.40
CA VAL A 86 -19.20 66.56 -25.10
C VAL A 86 -19.71 67.94 -25.50
N VAL A 87 -20.62 67.98 -26.47
CA VAL A 87 -21.18 69.22 -27.03
C VAL A 87 -22.62 69.36 -26.56
N LEU A 88 -22.94 70.53 -25.99
CA LEU A 88 -24.32 70.90 -25.66
C LEU A 88 -24.98 71.52 -26.88
N ARG A 89 -26.15 71.00 -27.30
CA ARG A 89 -26.89 71.47 -28.48
C ARG A 89 -28.38 71.66 -28.22
N GLY A 90 -28.97 72.68 -28.85
CA GLY A 90 -30.41 72.90 -28.89
C GLY A 90 -31.04 73.32 -27.56
N VAL A 91 -30.24 73.74 -26.58
CA VAL A 91 -30.70 74.09 -25.23
C VAL A 91 -30.44 75.58 -24.96
N SER A 92 -31.46 76.28 -24.47
CA SER A 92 -31.28 77.63 -23.89
C SER A 92 -30.89 77.50 -22.42
N LEU A 93 -29.68 77.98 -22.08
CA LEU A 93 -29.15 77.92 -20.72
C LEU A 93 -29.90 78.84 -19.75
N GLU A 94 -30.60 79.86 -20.24
CA GLU A 94 -31.44 80.72 -19.41
C GLU A 94 -32.69 79.98 -18.90
N ASN A 95 -33.29 79.15 -19.75
CA ASN A 95 -34.51 78.41 -19.42
C ASN A 95 -34.22 77.06 -18.76
N GLU A 96 -33.15 76.37 -19.21
CA GLU A 96 -32.75 75.05 -18.72
C GLU A 96 -31.29 75.05 -18.22
N PRO A 97 -30.97 75.83 -17.17
CA PRO A 97 -29.60 75.97 -16.65
C PRO A 97 -28.98 74.65 -16.14
N PHE A 98 -29.79 73.65 -15.78
CA PHE A 98 -29.29 72.37 -15.27
C PHE A 98 -28.38 71.64 -16.28
N TRP A 99 -28.60 71.79 -17.59
CA TRP A 99 -27.75 71.19 -18.62
C TRP A 99 -26.32 71.74 -18.58
N GLY A 100 -26.19 73.06 -18.38
CA GLY A 100 -24.92 73.72 -18.19
C GLY A 100 -24.23 73.21 -16.92
N SER A 101 -24.95 73.16 -15.79
CA SER A 101 -24.41 72.66 -14.52
C SER A 101 -23.98 71.19 -14.60
N LEU A 102 -24.76 70.33 -15.26
CA LEU A 102 -24.43 68.92 -15.47
C LEU A 102 -23.16 68.74 -16.30
N LEU A 103 -23.07 69.45 -17.44
CA LEU A 103 -21.86 69.43 -18.28
C LEU A 103 -20.64 69.93 -17.51
N TYR A 104 -20.82 70.96 -16.69
CA TYR A 104 -19.77 71.57 -15.88
C TYR A 104 -19.26 70.62 -14.79
N VAL A 105 -20.16 69.92 -14.10
CA VAL A 105 -19.81 68.91 -13.08
C VAL A 105 -19.04 67.76 -13.72
N LEU A 106 -19.45 67.25 -14.89
CA LEU A 106 -18.82 66.09 -15.52
C LEU A 106 -17.48 66.41 -16.18
N SER A 107 -17.34 67.61 -16.74
CA SER A 107 -16.19 67.99 -17.56
C SER A 107 -14.93 68.18 -16.72
N SER A 108 -13.78 67.88 -17.32
CA SER A 108 -12.47 68.26 -16.81
C SER A 108 -12.02 69.63 -17.34
N HIS A 109 -12.52 70.00 -18.53
CA HIS A 109 -12.31 71.30 -19.16
C HIS A 109 -13.60 71.70 -19.87
N VAL A 110 -14.09 72.92 -19.64
CA VAL A 110 -15.24 73.49 -20.35
C VAL A 110 -14.81 74.67 -21.21
N VAL A 111 -15.26 74.68 -22.46
CA VAL A 111 -15.09 75.76 -23.41
C VAL A 111 -16.45 76.41 -23.64
N VAL A 112 -16.56 77.68 -23.33
CA VAL A 112 -17.76 78.48 -23.62
C VAL A 112 -17.40 79.48 -24.69
N ALA A 113 -18.01 79.36 -25.86
CA ALA A 113 -17.74 80.24 -26.99
C ALA A 113 -18.93 81.13 -27.30
N ARG A 114 -18.61 82.39 -27.63
CA ARG A 114 -19.58 83.41 -28.06
C ARG A 114 -18.96 84.29 -29.13
N ALA A 115 -19.79 84.75 -30.06
CA ALA A 115 -19.36 85.65 -31.13
C ALA A 115 -19.24 87.10 -30.63
N GLY A 116 -18.22 87.80 -31.13
CA GLY A 116 -18.03 89.23 -30.91
C GLY A 116 -17.31 89.59 -29.60
N PRO A 117 -17.34 90.88 -29.20
CA PRO A 117 -16.66 91.39 -28.02
C PRO A 117 -17.28 90.86 -26.71
N ILE A 118 -16.47 90.85 -25.65
CA ILE A 118 -16.86 90.36 -24.33
C ILE A 118 -17.42 91.55 -23.53
N ALA A 119 -18.73 91.55 -23.27
CA ALA A 119 -19.44 92.54 -22.45
C ALA A 119 -19.99 91.87 -21.19
N SER A 120 -20.72 92.58 -20.32
CA SER A 120 -21.38 91.94 -19.16
C SER A 120 -22.57 91.05 -19.56
N SER A 121 -23.36 91.46 -20.57
CA SER A 121 -24.45 90.65 -21.15
C SER A 121 -23.93 89.35 -21.80
N SER A 122 -22.75 89.44 -22.41
CA SER A 122 -21.64 88.47 -22.35
C SER A 122 -21.83 87.21 -21.53
N PHE A 123 -21.64 87.41 -20.23
CA PHE A 123 -21.56 86.39 -19.21
C PHE A 123 -22.95 85.94 -18.76
N GLN A 124 -23.91 86.87 -18.69
CA GLN A 124 -25.26 86.56 -18.22
C GLN A 124 -25.98 85.54 -19.12
N ALA A 125 -25.86 85.67 -20.45
CA ALA A 125 -26.49 84.71 -21.37
C ALA A 125 -25.68 83.41 -21.50
N ALA A 126 -24.35 83.46 -21.36
CA ALA A 126 -23.48 82.30 -21.59
C ALA A 126 -23.30 81.41 -20.35
N LEU A 127 -23.42 81.97 -19.14
CA LEU A 127 -23.12 81.31 -17.86
C LEU A 127 -24.25 81.35 -16.80
N PRO A 128 -25.56 81.40 -17.15
CA PRO A 128 -26.62 81.44 -16.14
C PRO A 128 -26.67 80.17 -15.27
N PHE A 129 -26.06 79.07 -15.73
CA PHE A 129 -25.96 77.81 -15.02
C PHE A 129 -25.01 77.82 -13.80
N LEU A 130 -24.15 78.84 -13.67
CA LEU A 130 -23.21 78.92 -12.54
C LEU A 130 -23.95 79.11 -11.20
N THR A 131 -25.06 79.83 -11.19
CA THR A 131 -25.92 80.00 -10.01
C THR A 131 -26.56 78.70 -9.56
N ASN A 132 -26.83 77.77 -10.48
CA ASN A 132 -27.30 76.44 -10.13
C ASN A 132 -26.16 75.50 -9.72
N PHE A 133 -24.97 75.69 -10.29
CA PHE A 133 -23.78 74.95 -9.89
C PHE A 133 -23.34 75.31 -8.46
N SER A 134 -23.43 76.58 -8.05
CA SER A 134 -23.09 77.01 -6.69
C SER A 134 -24.02 76.45 -5.60
N LYS A 135 -25.23 76.01 -5.97
CA LYS A 135 -26.19 75.35 -5.06
C LYS A 135 -25.90 73.87 -4.81
N LEU A 136 -24.94 73.27 -5.54
CA LEU A 136 -24.56 71.87 -5.34
C LEU A 136 -23.81 71.71 -4.02
N GLN A 137 -24.18 70.69 -3.25
CA GLN A 137 -23.44 70.32 -2.04
C GLN A 137 -22.41 69.25 -2.39
N VAL A 138 -21.15 69.47 -2.02
CA VAL A 138 -20.08 68.50 -2.30
C VAL A 138 -20.13 67.34 -1.32
N SER A 139 -20.27 67.63 -0.02
CA SER A 139 -20.31 66.67 1.08
C SER A 139 -21.56 66.87 1.93
N ALA A 140 -22.13 65.78 2.45
CA ALA A 140 -23.29 65.83 3.35
C ALA A 140 -22.95 66.38 4.74
N GLU A 141 -21.68 66.29 5.15
CA GLU A 141 -21.21 66.66 6.48
C GLU A 141 -20.95 68.17 6.59
N VAL A 142 -20.83 68.86 5.45
CA VAL A 142 -20.52 70.29 5.39
C VAL A 142 -21.82 71.09 5.36
N LYS A 143 -22.18 71.65 6.52
CA LYS A 143 -23.32 72.59 6.66
C LYS A 143 -22.93 74.06 6.42
N ASP A 144 -21.64 74.33 6.32
CA ASP A 144 -21.09 75.67 6.11
C ASP A 144 -20.94 75.96 4.60
N GLU A 145 -21.57 77.03 4.14
CA GLU A 145 -21.59 77.43 2.73
C GLU A 145 -20.21 77.84 2.22
N GLU A 146 -19.37 78.46 3.07
CA GLU A 146 -18.02 78.87 2.71
C GLU A 146 -17.13 77.64 2.44
N LYS A 147 -17.17 76.67 3.35
CA LYS A 147 -16.45 75.40 3.19
C LYS A 147 -16.96 74.60 1.99
N ASN A 148 -18.26 74.61 1.70
CA ASN A 148 -18.79 73.97 0.48
C ASN A 148 -18.28 74.67 -0.80
N SER A 149 -18.17 75.99 -0.78
CA SER A 149 -17.60 76.76 -1.89
C SER A 149 -16.12 76.41 -2.14
N GLU A 150 -15.32 76.25 -1.08
CA GLU A 150 -13.93 75.78 -1.18
C GLU A 150 -13.84 74.36 -1.79
N LEU A 151 -14.72 73.45 -1.40
CA LEU A 151 -14.77 72.09 -1.97
C LEU A 151 -15.25 72.11 -3.44
N LEU A 152 -16.22 72.96 -3.78
CA LEU A 152 -16.67 73.16 -5.16
C LEU A 152 -15.55 73.72 -6.03
N HIS A 153 -14.77 74.65 -5.50
CA HIS A 153 -13.62 75.26 -6.16
C HIS A 153 -12.60 74.20 -6.61
N GLU A 154 -12.28 73.19 -5.79
CA GLU A 154 -11.40 72.07 -6.19
C GLU A 154 -12.00 71.16 -7.27
N LEU A 155 -13.32 71.04 -7.33
CA LEU A 155 -14.02 70.22 -8.31
C LEU A 155 -14.32 70.96 -9.61
N THR A 156 -14.02 72.26 -9.73
CA THR A 156 -14.29 73.00 -10.95
C THR A 156 -13.41 72.54 -12.12
N PRO A 157 -13.98 72.38 -13.33
CA PRO A 157 -13.17 72.17 -14.53
C PRO A 157 -12.34 73.42 -14.83
N ARG A 158 -11.29 73.22 -15.63
CA ARG A 158 -10.64 74.34 -16.31
C ARG A 158 -11.64 75.04 -17.22
N PHE A 159 -11.62 76.36 -17.24
CA PHE A 159 -12.52 77.16 -18.07
C PHE A 159 -11.76 77.83 -19.23
N THR A 160 -12.33 77.82 -20.43
CA THR A 160 -11.82 78.61 -21.57
C THR A 160 -12.95 79.41 -22.19
N TRP A 161 -12.75 80.72 -22.33
CA TRP A 161 -13.61 81.57 -23.13
C TRP A 161 -13.18 81.54 -24.60
N GLY A 162 -14.06 81.09 -25.48
CA GLY A 162 -13.85 81.09 -26.94
C GLY A 162 -14.44 82.35 -27.57
N ALA A 163 -13.62 83.38 -27.77
CA ALA A 163 -14.09 84.60 -28.46
C ALA A 163 -14.08 84.37 -29.98
N VAL A 164 -15.26 84.19 -30.57
CA VAL A 164 -15.41 83.93 -32.01
C VAL A 164 -15.43 85.25 -32.77
N ASP A 165 -14.55 85.37 -33.76
CA ASP A 165 -14.40 86.54 -34.64
C ASP A 165 -14.08 87.85 -33.88
N LEU A 166 -13.42 87.75 -32.73
CA LEU A 166 -12.92 88.91 -31.98
C LEU A 166 -11.85 89.64 -32.80
N LYS A 167 -12.06 90.94 -33.06
CA LYS A 167 -11.07 91.78 -33.75
C LYS A 167 -10.09 92.35 -32.74
N ILE A 168 -8.85 92.57 -33.18
CA ILE A 168 -7.79 93.17 -32.35
C ILE A 168 -8.19 94.58 -31.88
N GLN A 169 -8.95 95.32 -32.71
CA GLN A 169 -9.47 96.65 -32.35
C GLN A 169 -10.43 96.63 -31.15
N ASP A 170 -11.14 95.52 -30.95
CA ASP A 170 -12.14 95.36 -29.89
C ASP A 170 -11.51 94.94 -28.55
N MET A 171 -10.19 94.65 -28.53
CA MET A 171 -9.45 94.17 -27.36
C MET A 171 -8.93 95.28 -26.43
N ASN A 172 -9.37 96.53 -26.61
CA ASN A 172 -9.00 97.68 -25.77
C ASN A 172 -7.48 97.85 -25.55
N GLY A 173 -6.65 97.48 -26.53
CA GLY A 173 -5.19 97.60 -26.45
C GLY A 173 -4.48 96.52 -25.62
N CYS A 174 -5.15 95.44 -25.21
CA CYS A 174 -4.53 94.33 -24.50
C CYS A 174 -3.65 93.45 -25.40
N ASP A 175 -2.48 93.03 -24.90
CA ASP A 175 -1.51 92.20 -25.63
C ASP A 175 -1.96 90.75 -25.88
N SER A 176 -2.92 90.25 -25.08
CA SER A 176 -3.45 88.89 -25.21
C SER A 176 -4.95 88.83 -24.96
N ALA A 177 -5.62 87.86 -25.58
CA ALA A 177 -7.06 87.63 -25.40
C ALA A 177 -7.42 87.23 -23.96
N THR A 178 -6.51 86.54 -23.26
CA THR A 178 -6.67 86.22 -21.84
C THR A 178 -6.60 87.45 -20.97
N THR A 179 -5.68 88.38 -21.23
CA THR A 179 -5.59 89.65 -20.50
C THR A 179 -6.83 90.49 -20.73
N TYR A 180 -7.34 90.54 -21.96
CA TYR A 180 -8.60 91.20 -22.28
C TYR A 180 -9.79 90.57 -21.55
N PHE A 181 -9.87 89.24 -21.51
CA PHE A 181 -10.91 88.52 -20.79
C PHE A 181 -10.89 88.79 -19.28
N GLU A 182 -9.71 88.76 -18.63
CA GLU A 182 -9.58 89.08 -17.21
C GLU A 182 -9.97 90.54 -16.91
N LEU A 183 -9.64 91.48 -17.80
CA LEU A 183 -10.06 92.88 -17.67
C LEU A 183 -11.60 93.01 -17.72
N GLN A 184 -12.25 92.30 -18.64
CA GLN A 184 -13.72 92.31 -18.77
C GLN A 184 -14.42 91.56 -17.64
N LEU A 185 -13.75 90.58 -17.04
CA LEU A 185 -14.25 89.87 -15.86
C LEU A 185 -14.18 90.77 -14.62
N ALA A 186 -13.08 91.51 -14.44
CA ALA A 186 -12.89 92.42 -13.31
C ALA A 186 -13.74 93.70 -13.39
N SER A 187 -14.14 94.13 -14.60
CA SER A 187 -14.90 95.37 -14.80
C SER A 187 -16.41 95.22 -14.55
N GLY A 188 -16.94 94.00 -14.51
CA GLY A 188 -18.37 93.75 -14.41
C GLY A 188 -18.85 93.30 -13.02
N MET A 189 -20.14 93.53 -12.76
CA MET A 189 -20.80 93.25 -11.47
C MET A 189 -21.97 92.25 -11.61
N SER A 190 -22.06 91.51 -12.72
CA SER A 190 -23.11 90.50 -12.88
C SER A 190 -22.86 89.28 -12.00
N ASP A 191 -23.91 88.62 -11.53
CA ASP A 191 -23.81 87.39 -10.71
C ASP A 191 -22.94 86.32 -11.39
N ALA A 192 -23.06 86.17 -12.71
CA ALA A 192 -22.26 85.24 -13.49
C ALA A 192 -20.76 85.59 -13.47
N GLN A 193 -20.40 86.89 -13.53
CA GLN A 193 -19.01 87.35 -13.44
C GLN A 193 -18.45 87.14 -12.03
N LEU A 194 -19.22 87.47 -10.98
CA LEU A 194 -18.82 87.27 -9.60
C LEU A 194 -18.60 85.78 -9.28
N LEU A 195 -19.52 84.91 -9.69
CA LEU A 195 -19.40 83.46 -9.52
C LEU A 195 -18.24 82.87 -10.33
N LEU A 196 -18.04 83.32 -11.58
CA LEU A 196 -16.90 82.89 -12.40
C LEU A 196 -15.57 83.32 -11.76
N SER A 197 -15.52 84.53 -11.18
CA SER A 197 -14.32 85.04 -10.51
C SER A 197 -14.01 84.29 -9.22
N ALA A 198 -15.04 83.95 -8.43
CA ALA A 198 -14.90 83.33 -7.12
C ALA A 198 -14.67 81.82 -7.17
N LEU A 199 -15.38 81.09 -8.04
CA LEU A 199 -15.37 79.62 -8.04
C LEU A 199 -14.26 79.02 -8.90
N ILE A 200 -13.72 79.76 -9.88
CA ILE A 200 -12.90 79.19 -10.95
C ILE A 200 -11.52 79.83 -10.99
N PRO A 201 -10.48 79.13 -10.51
CA PRO A 201 -9.11 79.65 -10.44
C PRO A 201 -8.38 79.53 -11.77
N THR A 202 -8.71 78.52 -12.58
CA THR A 202 -8.00 78.22 -13.83
C THR A 202 -8.87 78.54 -15.03
N ARG A 203 -8.65 79.73 -15.58
CA ARG A 203 -9.39 80.25 -16.72
C ARG A 203 -8.47 80.89 -17.76
N ASP A 204 -8.84 80.80 -19.02
CA ASP A 204 -8.12 81.45 -20.13
C ASP A 204 -9.07 81.84 -21.27
N CYS A 205 -8.56 82.56 -22.27
CA CYS A 205 -9.32 82.97 -23.44
C CYS A 205 -8.59 82.65 -24.74
N VAL A 206 -9.32 82.18 -25.74
CA VAL A 206 -8.82 81.83 -27.06
C VAL A 206 -9.67 82.51 -28.13
N VAL A 207 -9.00 83.21 -29.05
CA VAL A 207 -9.65 83.78 -30.24
C VAL A 207 -9.83 82.70 -31.29
N LEU A 208 -11.07 82.49 -31.72
CA LEU A 208 -11.46 81.53 -32.75
C LEU A 208 -12.02 82.27 -33.96
N LYS A 209 -11.86 81.70 -35.15
CA LYS A 209 -12.42 82.26 -36.38
C LYS A 209 -13.56 81.38 -36.86
N SER A 210 -14.71 81.96 -37.21
CA SER A 210 -15.88 81.21 -37.69
C SER A 210 -15.58 80.37 -38.94
N ASN A 211 -14.68 80.84 -39.81
CA ASN A 211 -14.22 80.11 -40.98
C ASN A 211 -13.39 78.85 -40.69
N SER A 212 -13.00 78.62 -39.43
CA SER A 212 -12.27 77.42 -38.99
C SER A 212 -13.18 76.28 -38.56
N PHE A 213 -14.50 76.48 -38.60
CA PHE A 213 -15.51 75.50 -38.24
C PHE A 213 -16.07 74.86 -39.51
N SER A 214 -16.46 73.58 -39.44
CA SER A 214 -17.13 72.87 -40.54
C SER A 214 -18.56 73.36 -40.81
N GLY A 215 -19.18 73.99 -39.81
CA GLY A 215 -20.50 74.63 -39.87
C GLY A 215 -20.62 75.75 -38.82
N SER A 216 -21.65 76.59 -38.93
CA SER A 216 -21.81 77.81 -38.11
C SER A 216 -21.89 77.54 -36.60
N GLU A 217 -22.25 76.32 -36.18
CA GLU A 217 -22.38 75.91 -34.77
C GLU A 217 -21.42 74.74 -34.41
N ASP A 218 -20.51 74.38 -35.30
CA ASP A 218 -19.61 73.22 -35.16
C ASP A 218 -18.26 73.59 -34.55
N LEU A 219 -18.28 74.31 -33.43
CA LEU A 219 -17.08 74.79 -32.73
C LEU A 219 -16.06 73.66 -32.43
N HIS A 220 -16.59 72.47 -32.12
CA HIS A 220 -15.82 71.27 -31.80
C HIS A 220 -14.92 70.77 -32.95
N THR A 221 -15.11 71.29 -34.17
CA THR A 221 -14.26 70.97 -35.34
C THR A 221 -13.05 71.89 -35.51
N SER A 222 -12.93 72.95 -34.70
CA SER A 222 -11.80 73.87 -34.77
C SER A 222 -10.50 73.21 -34.31
N SER A 223 -9.54 73.05 -35.21
CA SER A 223 -8.22 72.48 -34.91
C SER A 223 -7.48 73.26 -33.82
N LYS A 224 -7.55 74.60 -33.85
CA LYS A 224 -6.93 75.49 -32.85
C LYS A 224 -7.49 75.25 -31.45
N LEU A 225 -8.80 75.04 -31.34
CA LEU A 225 -9.45 74.75 -30.07
C LEU A 225 -9.01 73.37 -29.53
N LEU A 226 -9.07 72.35 -30.39
CA LEU A 226 -8.71 70.99 -30.01
C LEU A 226 -7.25 70.88 -29.56
N THR A 227 -6.32 71.54 -30.26
CA THR A 227 -4.92 71.59 -29.83
C THR A 227 -4.77 72.29 -28.49
N HIS A 228 -5.39 73.47 -28.33
CA HIS A 228 -5.31 74.25 -27.10
C HIS A 228 -5.82 73.49 -25.87
N VAL A 229 -6.95 72.80 -26.01
CA VAL A 229 -7.52 71.97 -24.95
C VAL A 229 -6.63 70.77 -24.67
N SER A 230 -6.19 70.04 -25.70
CA SER A 230 -5.41 68.81 -25.54
C SER A 230 -4.07 69.02 -24.82
N ASP A 231 -3.40 70.14 -25.03
CA ASP A 231 -2.11 70.46 -24.41
C ASP A 231 -2.22 70.73 -22.90
N ARG A 232 -3.42 71.10 -22.46
CA ARG A 232 -3.70 71.66 -21.14
C ARG A 232 -4.66 70.81 -20.30
N LEU A 233 -5.12 69.67 -20.86
CA LEU A 233 -6.12 68.82 -20.26
C LEU A 233 -5.55 67.98 -19.11
N LYS A 234 -6.23 68.02 -17.97
CA LYS A 234 -6.02 67.10 -16.85
C LYS A 234 -7.26 66.23 -16.68
N CYS A 235 -7.09 64.98 -16.28
CA CYS A 235 -8.23 64.13 -15.97
C CYS A 235 -8.87 64.58 -14.66
N LYS A 236 -10.19 64.75 -14.64
CA LYS A 236 -10.94 65.01 -13.42
C LYS A 236 -11.07 63.74 -12.60
N SER A 237 -10.82 63.85 -11.30
CA SER A 237 -11.09 62.80 -10.33
C SER A 237 -12.26 63.20 -9.44
N PHE A 238 -13.15 62.25 -9.17
CA PHE A 238 -14.19 62.39 -8.16
C PHE A 238 -13.80 61.59 -6.94
N PHE A 239 -13.79 62.26 -5.79
CA PHE A 239 -13.43 61.68 -4.50
C PHE A 239 -12.15 60.82 -4.54
N GLY A 240 -11.07 61.34 -5.14
CA GLY A 240 -9.79 60.63 -5.26
C GLY A 240 -9.74 59.49 -6.30
N ARG A 241 -10.70 59.38 -7.22
CA ARG A 241 -10.71 58.37 -8.30
C ARG A 241 -11.03 58.96 -9.67
N PHE A 242 -10.31 58.52 -10.70
CA PHE A 242 -10.61 58.84 -12.09
C PHE A 242 -11.81 58.04 -12.61
N LEU A 243 -12.50 58.58 -13.60
CA LEU A 243 -13.60 57.89 -14.27
C LEU A 243 -13.12 57.14 -15.50
N ASN A 244 -13.66 55.95 -15.72
CA ASN A 244 -13.66 55.26 -17.00
C ASN A 244 -15.03 55.43 -17.69
N GLY A 245 -15.18 54.90 -18.90
CA GLY A 245 -16.44 54.99 -19.65
C GLY A 245 -17.64 54.36 -18.92
N ALA A 246 -17.46 53.21 -18.26
CA ALA A 246 -18.53 52.53 -17.55
C ALA A 246 -19.04 53.30 -16.31
N LEU A 247 -18.11 53.83 -15.50
CA LEU A 247 -18.43 54.69 -14.36
C LEU A 247 -19.09 55.99 -14.82
N LEU A 248 -18.61 56.57 -15.92
CA LEU A 248 -19.17 57.78 -16.48
C LEU A 248 -20.64 57.61 -16.87
N VAL A 249 -21.00 56.51 -17.54
CA VAL A 249 -22.41 56.22 -17.89
C VAL A 249 -23.28 56.16 -16.64
N LYS A 250 -22.84 55.46 -15.59
CA LYS A 250 -23.58 55.35 -14.33
C LYS A 250 -23.71 56.70 -13.62
N LEU A 251 -22.63 57.49 -13.61
CA LEU A 251 -22.63 58.83 -13.02
C LEU A 251 -23.58 59.77 -13.76
N ILE A 252 -23.54 59.79 -15.09
CA ILE A 252 -24.46 60.57 -15.91
C ILE A 252 -25.89 60.16 -15.62
N ARG A 253 -26.19 58.86 -15.57
CA ARG A 253 -27.53 58.35 -15.28
C ARG A 253 -28.03 58.77 -13.90
N SER A 254 -27.20 58.72 -12.88
CA SER A 254 -27.59 59.16 -11.54
C SER A 254 -27.73 60.69 -11.44
N LEU A 255 -26.80 61.46 -12.00
CA LEU A 255 -26.83 62.93 -11.96
C LEU A 255 -27.98 63.51 -12.78
N THR A 256 -28.23 62.99 -13.98
CA THR A 256 -29.36 63.46 -14.81
C THR A 256 -30.70 63.25 -14.12
N CYS A 257 -30.91 62.09 -13.48
CA CYS A 257 -32.13 61.83 -12.71
C CYS A 257 -32.31 62.82 -11.55
N ILE A 258 -31.25 63.12 -10.79
CA ILE A 258 -31.32 63.94 -9.58
C ILE A 258 -31.32 65.44 -9.88
N MET A 259 -30.60 65.89 -10.91
CA MET A 259 -30.54 67.31 -11.28
C MET A 259 -31.73 67.77 -12.12
N ALA A 260 -32.49 66.84 -12.72
CA ALA A 260 -33.68 67.16 -13.51
C ALA A 260 -34.97 67.23 -12.68
N THR A 261 -34.97 66.65 -11.47
CA THR A 261 -36.10 66.75 -10.53
C THR A 261 -36.20 68.18 -9.98
N PRO A 262 -37.38 68.81 -10.01
CA PRO A 262 -37.57 70.18 -9.53
C PRO A 262 -37.61 70.32 -7.99
N ASP A 263 -37.24 69.27 -7.25
CA ASP A 263 -37.29 69.28 -5.79
C ASP A 263 -36.24 70.25 -5.22
N GLU A 264 -36.64 71.06 -4.23
CA GLU A 264 -35.79 72.08 -3.59
C GLU A 264 -34.63 71.51 -2.76
N THR A 265 -34.46 70.19 -2.72
CA THR A 265 -33.38 69.53 -1.98
C THR A 265 -32.04 69.71 -2.70
N PRO A 266 -30.99 70.17 -2.01
CA PRO A 266 -29.68 70.33 -2.62
C PRO A 266 -29.10 68.98 -3.03
N VAL A 267 -28.54 68.92 -4.23
CA VAL A 267 -27.90 67.71 -4.75
C VAL A 267 -26.56 67.50 -4.05
N VAL A 268 -26.44 66.40 -3.29
CA VAL A 268 -25.20 66.03 -2.59
C VAL A 268 -24.34 65.12 -3.46
N LEU A 269 -23.26 65.66 -4.03
CA LEU A 269 -22.40 64.96 -4.98
C LEU A 269 -21.71 63.72 -4.38
N GLN A 270 -21.27 63.79 -3.11
CA GLN A 270 -20.65 62.65 -2.41
C GLN A 270 -21.55 61.43 -2.37
N HIS A 271 -22.84 61.59 -2.04
CA HIS A 271 -23.80 60.48 -2.01
C HIS A 271 -23.96 59.85 -3.39
N VAL A 272 -24.11 60.69 -4.44
CA VAL A 272 -24.28 60.20 -5.81
C VAL A 272 -23.07 59.40 -6.27
N VAL A 273 -21.86 59.95 -6.09
CA VAL A 273 -20.63 59.29 -6.53
C VAL A 273 -20.35 58.03 -5.70
N THR A 274 -20.56 58.07 -4.38
CA THR A 274 -20.36 56.91 -3.50
C THR A 274 -21.29 55.77 -3.85
N ASN A 275 -22.56 56.06 -4.16
CA ASN A 275 -23.51 55.06 -4.64
C ASN A 275 -23.07 54.46 -5.98
N VAL A 276 -22.65 55.30 -6.93
CA VAL A 276 -22.13 54.83 -8.23
C VAL A 276 -20.90 53.93 -8.07
N PHE A 277 -19.94 54.31 -7.22
CA PHE A 277 -18.76 53.50 -6.93
C PHE A 277 -19.11 52.19 -6.23
N THR A 278 -20.06 52.20 -5.30
CA THR A 278 -20.49 50.99 -4.58
C THR A 278 -21.18 50.01 -5.52
N THR A 279 -22.14 50.48 -6.33
CA THR A 279 -22.83 49.63 -7.32
C THR A 279 -21.87 49.08 -8.37
N TYR A 280 -20.99 49.92 -8.92
CA TYR A 280 -20.00 49.45 -9.89
C TYR A 280 -19.01 48.45 -9.28
N TRP A 281 -18.59 48.67 -8.04
CA TRP A 281 -17.72 47.72 -7.33
C TRP A 281 -18.40 46.36 -7.12
N GLN A 282 -19.68 46.35 -6.74
CA GLN A 282 -20.46 45.11 -6.61
C GLN A 282 -20.57 44.35 -7.94
N GLU A 283 -20.84 45.05 -9.04
CA GLU A 283 -20.89 44.45 -10.39
C GLU A 283 -19.54 43.86 -10.79
N LEU A 284 -18.44 44.58 -10.53
CA LEU A 284 -17.09 44.07 -10.78
C LEU A 284 -16.77 42.82 -9.94
N LEU A 285 -17.16 42.80 -8.67
CA LEU A 285 -16.98 41.62 -7.81
C LEU A 285 -17.79 40.42 -8.33
N GLN A 286 -19.03 40.64 -8.76
CA GLN A 286 -19.88 39.59 -9.33
C GLN A 286 -19.32 39.09 -10.67
N GLN A 287 -18.85 39.99 -11.54
CA GLN A 287 -18.21 39.63 -12.80
C GLN A 287 -16.91 38.87 -12.57
N ALA A 288 -16.08 39.30 -11.62
CA ALA A 288 -14.84 38.61 -11.29
C ALA A 288 -15.11 37.20 -10.72
N PHE A 289 -16.06 37.06 -9.81
CA PHE A 289 -16.48 35.75 -9.29
C PHE A 289 -16.99 34.84 -10.42
N LYS A 290 -17.81 35.39 -11.33
CA LYS A 290 -18.31 34.64 -12.49
C LYS A 290 -17.18 34.19 -13.40
N SER A 291 -16.23 35.07 -13.75
CA SER A 291 -15.07 34.71 -14.57
C SER A 291 -14.22 33.62 -13.93
N TYR A 292 -14.03 33.66 -12.61
CA TYR A 292 -13.34 32.60 -11.87
C TYR A 292 -14.04 31.25 -12.01
N CYS A 293 -15.35 31.21 -11.76
CA CYS A 293 -16.15 29.99 -11.88
C CYS A 293 -16.17 29.49 -13.34
N ASP A 294 -16.39 30.38 -14.31
CA ASP A 294 -16.44 30.03 -15.72
C ASP A 294 -15.13 29.32 -16.14
N LEU A 295 -13.95 29.87 -15.80
CA LEU A 295 -12.67 29.29 -16.20
C LEU A 295 -12.39 27.97 -15.48
N LEU A 296 -12.70 27.88 -14.18
CA LEU A 296 -12.50 26.66 -13.40
C LEU A 296 -13.34 25.51 -13.95
N HIS A 297 -14.63 25.75 -14.24
CA HIS A 297 -15.52 24.76 -14.85
C HIS A 297 -15.18 24.48 -16.33
N ALA A 298 -14.57 25.44 -17.04
CA ALA A 298 -14.12 25.24 -18.42
C ALA A 298 -12.86 24.37 -18.52
N ARG A 299 -11.98 24.42 -17.50
CA ARG A 299 -10.73 23.66 -17.45
C ARG A 299 -10.90 22.29 -16.79
N LEU A 300 -11.78 22.17 -15.80
CA LEU A 300 -11.97 20.94 -15.02
C LEU A 300 -13.31 20.30 -15.32
N ARG A 301 -13.28 19.02 -15.69
CA ARG A 301 -14.46 18.20 -15.90
C ARG A 301 -14.65 17.22 -14.75
N VAL A 302 -15.91 16.99 -14.38
CA VAL A 302 -16.33 15.95 -13.45
C VAL A 302 -15.87 14.58 -13.93
N TYR A 303 -15.44 13.74 -13.00
CA TYR A 303 -15.13 12.34 -13.27
C TYR A 303 -16.41 11.56 -13.65
N ASP A 304 -16.56 11.22 -14.92
CA ASP A 304 -17.61 10.29 -15.33
C ASP A 304 -17.12 8.87 -15.06
N ARG A 305 -17.82 8.13 -14.18
CA ARG A 305 -17.39 6.78 -13.78
C ARG A 305 -17.40 5.85 -15.00
N PHE A 306 -16.23 5.45 -15.44
CA PHE A 306 -16.05 4.42 -16.47
C PHE A 306 -15.75 3.07 -15.83
N ALA A 307 -16.27 2.00 -16.42
CA ALA A 307 -15.88 0.65 -16.03
C ALA A 307 -14.43 0.41 -16.45
N ILE A 308 -13.56 0.10 -15.49
CA ILE A 308 -12.15 -0.20 -15.77
C ILE A 308 -12.09 -1.58 -16.44
N SER A 309 -11.82 -1.58 -17.74
CA SER A 309 -11.65 -2.79 -18.56
C SER A 309 -10.18 -3.05 -18.89
N ALA A 310 -9.87 -4.24 -19.42
CA ALA A 310 -8.53 -4.55 -19.92
C ALA A 310 -8.11 -3.59 -21.05
N GLU A 311 -9.01 -3.30 -21.99
CA GLU A 311 -8.79 -2.36 -23.10
C GLU A 311 -8.48 -0.94 -22.59
N TYR A 312 -9.23 -0.49 -21.57
CA TYR A 312 -8.99 0.79 -20.92
C TYR A 312 -7.59 0.87 -20.32
N LEU A 313 -7.14 -0.18 -19.61
CA LEU A 313 -5.82 -0.21 -19.01
C LEU A 313 -4.71 -0.20 -20.08
N VAL A 314 -4.86 -0.95 -21.17
CA VAL A 314 -3.91 -0.96 -22.29
C VAL A 314 -3.81 0.42 -22.90
N ASN A 315 -4.94 1.01 -23.31
CA ASN A 315 -4.98 2.34 -23.92
C ASN A 315 -4.37 3.41 -22.98
N MET A 316 -4.73 3.39 -21.69
CA MET A 316 -4.17 4.32 -20.71
C MET A 316 -2.66 4.14 -20.52
N THR A 317 -2.18 2.88 -20.54
CA THR A 317 -0.74 2.62 -20.44
C THR A 317 0.02 3.09 -21.67
N GLU A 318 -0.53 2.87 -22.86
CA GLU A 318 0.04 3.33 -24.13
C GLU A 318 0.08 4.85 -24.19
N GLN A 319 -1.02 5.52 -23.81
CA GLN A 319 -1.06 6.98 -23.73
C GLN A 319 -0.04 7.54 -22.73
N LYS A 320 0.11 6.95 -21.53
CA LYS A 320 1.13 7.41 -20.57
C LYS A 320 2.56 7.12 -21.05
N LEU A 321 2.77 6.01 -21.76
CA LEU A 321 4.07 5.71 -22.38
C LEU A 321 4.40 6.67 -23.52
N GLN A 322 3.41 7.00 -24.36
CA GLN A 322 3.53 8.01 -25.41
C GLN A 322 3.74 9.40 -24.82
N ALA A 323 3.00 9.78 -23.77
CA ALA A 323 3.15 11.05 -23.07
C ALA A 323 4.55 11.22 -22.47
N ASN A 324 5.10 10.18 -21.84
CA ASN A 324 6.47 10.15 -21.33
C ASN A 324 7.51 10.17 -22.47
N ARG A 325 7.21 9.58 -23.63
CA ARG A 325 8.05 9.73 -24.83
C ARG A 325 7.99 11.16 -25.36
N THR A 326 6.81 11.78 -25.44
CA THR A 326 6.66 13.17 -25.90
C THR A 326 7.20 14.19 -24.91
N GLN A 327 7.18 13.93 -23.59
CA GLN A 327 7.88 14.79 -22.62
C GLN A 327 9.41 14.74 -22.80
N ASN A 328 9.95 13.63 -23.32
CA ASN A 328 11.35 13.55 -23.77
C ASN A 328 11.55 13.99 -25.24
N ILE A 329 10.49 14.34 -25.98
CA ILE A 329 10.51 14.68 -27.41
C ILE A 329 9.77 16.01 -27.68
N TYR A 330 9.58 16.88 -26.67
CA TYR A 330 9.36 18.31 -26.91
C TYR A 330 10.71 19.01 -27.17
N SER A 331 11.46 18.44 -28.11
CA SER A 331 12.28 19.15 -29.08
C SER A 331 12.02 18.50 -30.46
N GLY A 332 10.86 18.83 -31.04
CA GLY A 332 10.70 18.88 -32.49
C GLY A 332 10.33 17.60 -33.24
N VAL A 333 9.17 17.73 -33.89
CA VAL A 333 8.84 17.24 -35.25
C VAL A 333 8.07 15.91 -35.35
N VAL A 334 6.82 16.11 -35.79
CA VAL A 334 5.93 15.18 -36.45
C VAL A 334 6.27 15.15 -37.94
N ASP A 335 6.43 13.97 -38.52
CA ASP A 335 5.85 13.51 -39.80
C ASP A 335 6.23 12.02 -39.94
N GLY A 336 5.49 11.07 -40.52
CA GLY A 336 4.46 11.07 -41.56
C GLY A 336 4.70 9.74 -42.29
N GLY A 337 3.74 8.81 -42.28
CA GLY A 337 3.99 7.38 -42.49
C GLY A 337 4.48 6.94 -43.87
N GLN A 338 5.09 5.75 -43.93
CA GLN A 338 4.88 4.68 -44.93
C GLN A 338 5.81 3.48 -44.64
N GLU A 339 5.21 2.29 -44.64
CA GLU A 339 5.78 0.95 -44.85
C GLU A 339 7.17 0.65 -44.25
N LYS A 340 7.20 0.20 -42.99
CA LYS A 340 8.24 -0.65 -42.39
C LYS A 340 7.71 -1.25 -41.10
N HIS A 341 7.56 -2.57 -41.02
CA HIS A 341 7.21 -3.24 -39.78
C HIS A 341 8.47 -3.57 -38.99
N THR A 342 8.54 -3.06 -37.77
CA THR A 342 9.59 -3.37 -36.79
C THR A 342 9.00 -4.31 -35.73
N ILE A 343 9.61 -5.48 -35.57
CA ILE A 343 9.27 -6.42 -34.50
C ILE A 343 10.40 -6.39 -33.46
N PHE A 344 10.05 -6.43 -32.18
CA PHE A 344 10.99 -6.51 -31.06
C PHE A 344 11.55 -7.94 -30.94
N ASP A 345 12.87 -8.08 -30.73
CA ASP A 345 13.43 -9.37 -30.31
C ASP A 345 13.28 -9.62 -28.80
N GLU A 346 13.60 -10.85 -28.40
CA GLU A 346 13.46 -11.42 -27.05
C GLU A 346 14.26 -10.69 -25.95
N PHE A 347 15.13 -9.75 -26.32
CA PHE A 347 15.91 -8.92 -25.41
C PHE A 347 15.62 -7.42 -25.55
N GLY A 348 14.57 -7.04 -26.28
CA GLY A 348 14.08 -5.67 -26.36
C GLY A 348 14.92 -4.75 -27.25
N ASN A 349 15.75 -5.30 -28.14
CA ASN A 349 16.45 -4.50 -29.15
C ASN A 349 15.66 -4.47 -30.47
N LEU A 350 15.58 -3.29 -31.09
CA LEU A 350 14.99 -3.12 -32.42
C LEU A 350 16.00 -3.55 -33.50
N LYS A 351 15.75 -4.66 -34.19
CA LYS A 351 16.46 -5.03 -35.43
C LYS A 351 15.57 -4.77 -36.65
N ARG A 352 16.14 -4.11 -37.67
CA ARG A 352 15.54 -3.98 -39.01
C ARG A 352 15.75 -5.30 -39.75
N GLN A 353 14.67 -5.92 -40.24
CA GLN A 353 14.74 -7.07 -41.11
C GLN A 353 14.21 -6.66 -42.50
N GLU A 354 15.08 -6.72 -43.51
CA GLU A 354 14.66 -6.69 -44.92
C GLU A 354 14.20 -8.10 -45.29
N LYS A 355 12.97 -8.24 -45.82
CA LYS A 355 12.48 -9.50 -46.37
C LYS A 355 13.04 -9.70 -47.78
N SER A 356 13.80 -10.77 -47.99
CA SER A 356 13.88 -11.45 -49.28
C SER A 356 12.79 -12.52 -49.33
N ASN A 357 12.02 -12.53 -50.42
CA ASN A 357 10.95 -13.49 -50.69
C ASN A 357 11.50 -14.90 -50.96
N GLU A 358 10.94 -15.92 -50.29
CA GLU A 358 10.63 -17.22 -50.91
C GLU A 358 9.58 -17.97 -50.06
N ASP A 359 8.61 -18.58 -50.75
CA ASP A 359 7.40 -19.21 -50.23
C ASP A 359 7.64 -20.59 -49.60
N THR A 360 6.99 -20.93 -48.47
CA THR A 360 6.34 -22.24 -48.28
C THR A 360 5.36 -22.30 -47.09
N PHE A 361 4.28 -23.06 -47.30
CA PHE A 361 3.16 -23.47 -46.43
C PHE A 361 3.48 -23.92 -44.99
N ALA A 362 2.57 -23.65 -44.03
CA ALA A 362 1.93 -24.65 -43.15
C ALA A 362 0.88 -24.05 -42.17
N MET A 363 -0.08 -24.90 -41.78
CA MET A 363 -1.38 -24.63 -41.14
C MET A 363 -1.37 -24.23 -39.64
N SER A 364 -2.44 -23.51 -39.27
CA SER A 364 -3.24 -23.60 -38.03
C SER A 364 -2.57 -23.68 -36.65
N THR A 365 -2.86 -22.74 -35.76
CA THR A 365 -3.39 -23.02 -34.41
C THR A 365 -3.92 -21.74 -33.71
N SER A 366 -4.89 -21.98 -32.85
CA SER A 366 -5.68 -21.08 -31.99
C SER A 366 -5.08 -19.76 -31.52
N THR A 367 -5.94 -18.73 -31.45
CA THR A 367 -5.79 -17.49 -30.69
C THR A 367 -5.33 -17.73 -29.25
N ALA A 368 -4.09 -17.37 -28.93
CA ALA A 368 -3.55 -17.38 -27.58
C ALA A 368 -3.88 -16.07 -26.85
N PRO A 369 -4.35 -16.10 -25.58
CA PRO A 369 -4.57 -14.91 -24.78
C PRO A 369 -3.22 -14.27 -24.39
N LEU A 370 -3.20 -12.94 -24.26
CA LEU A 370 -2.06 -12.09 -23.88
C LEU A 370 -1.23 -12.69 -22.73
N ASN A 371 -0.14 -13.36 -23.07
CA ASN A 371 0.83 -13.85 -22.11
C ASN A 371 1.93 -12.79 -21.88
N THR A 372 1.99 -12.30 -20.65
CA THR A 372 3.23 -12.12 -19.86
C THR A 372 4.29 -11.07 -20.24
N GLY A 373 4.11 -10.23 -21.26
CA GLY A 373 5.12 -9.20 -21.61
C GLY A 373 5.21 -8.00 -20.65
N LEU A 374 4.08 -7.42 -20.23
CA LEU A 374 4.08 -6.18 -19.44
C LEU A 374 4.43 -6.41 -17.96
N PHE A 375 3.99 -7.53 -17.38
CA PHE A 375 4.21 -7.87 -15.98
C PHE A 375 5.64 -8.35 -15.70
N SER A 376 6.30 -9.01 -16.66
CA SER A 376 7.71 -9.44 -16.52
C SER A 376 8.67 -8.24 -16.59
N PHE A 377 8.42 -7.28 -17.47
CA PHE A 377 9.19 -6.03 -17.56
C PHE A 377 9.09 -5.18 -16.28
N LEU A 378 7.89 -5.06 -15.69
CA LEU A 378 7.69 -4.29 -14.47
C LEU A 378 8.22 -4.99 -13.20
N LYS A 379 8.24 -6.33 -13.16
CA LYS A 379 8.76 -7.13 -12.04
C LYS A 379 10.20 -6.76 -11.67
N ASN A 380 11.07 -6.52 -12.65
CA ASN A 380 12.48 -6.20 -12.41
C ASN A 380 12.71 -4.76 -11.89
N ARG A 381 11.77 -3.85 -12.11
CA ARG A 381 11.85 -2.44 -11.63
C ARG A 381 11.08 -2.22 -10.33
N ALA A 382 10.00 -2.97 -10.10
CA ALA A 382 9.11 -2.86 -8.94
C ALA A 382 9.73 -3.33 -7.62
N GLY A 383 10.56 -4.39 -7.63
CA GLY A 383 11.20 -4.93 -6.43
C GLY A 383 12.04 -3.92 -5.64
N ARG A 384 12.62 -2.91 -6.32
CA ARG A 384 13.39 -1.83 -5.66
C ARG A 384 12.52 -0.67 -5.13
N ALA A 385 11.30 -0.51 -5.64
CA ALA A 385 10.39 0.57 -5.22
C ALA A 385 9.62 0.22 -3.94
N ILE A 386 9.28 -1.06 -3.76
CA ILE A 386 8.50 -1.57 -2.63
C ILE A 386 9.27 -1.42 -1.30
N SER A 387 10.57 -1.77 -1.25
CA SER A 387 11.39 -1.57 -0.04
C SER A 387 11.56 -0.10 0.35
N LYS A 388 11.52 0.84 -0.61
CA LYS A 388 11.62 2.29 -0.33
C LYS A 388 10.29 2.93 0.06
N GLN A 389 9.15 2.36 -0.34
CA GLN A 389 7.82 2.90 -0.03
C GLN A 389 7.27 2.31 1.27
N ILE A 390 7.49 1.02 1.55
CA ILE A 390 7.06 0.40 2.82
C ILE A 390 7.74 1.08 4.03
N SER A 391 9.00 1.52 3.89
CA SER A 391 9.73 2.26 4.95
C SER A 391 9.30 3.72 5.14
N ARG A 392 8.38 4.23 4.32
CA ARG A 392 7.89 5.63 4.37
C ARG A 392 6.45 5.76 4.86
N PHE A 393 5.76 4.65 5.16
CA PHE A 393 4.42 4.70 5.74
C PHE A 393 4.54 4.89 7.27
N PRO A 394 4.06 6.00 7.84
CA PRO A 394 3.85 6.08 9.28
C PRO A 394 2.74 5.08 9.67
N PRO A 395 2.92 4.30 10.75
CA PRO A 395 1.81 3.54 11.31
C PRO A 395 0.82 4.54 11.91
N ASN A 396 -0.46 4.42 11.55
CA ASN A 396 -1.58 5.17 12.11
C ASN A 396 -1.55 6.70 11.92
N ARG A 397 -2.05 7.15 10.77
CA ARG A 397 -2.90 8.35 10.70
C ARG A 397 -4.00 8.10 9.69
N TRP A 398 -5.14 7.59 10.17
CA TRP A 398 -6.39 8.04 9.57
C TRP A 398 -6.45 9.54 9.85
N SER A 399 -6.51 10.35 8.79
CA SER A 399 -6.62 11.80 8.87
C SER A 399 -7.96 12.18 9.50
N THR A 400 -8.03 12.18 10.83
CA THR A 400 -8.90 13.08 11.58
C THR A 400 -8.21 14.43 11.69
N SER A 401 -8.11 15.15 10.56
CA SER A 401 -7.91 16.60 10.60
C SER A 401 -9.27 17.28 10.65
N ILE A 402 -10.05 16.93 11.67
CA ILE A 402 -11.17 17.73 12.17
C ILE A 402 -10.92 17.86 13.66
N MET A 403 -10.13 18.86 14.05
CA MET A 403 -10.21 19.42 15.40
C MET A 403 -9.47 20.74 15.50
N GLY A 404 -10.18 21.74 16.03
CA GLY A 404 -9.63 22.52 17.12
C GLY A 404 -9.03 23.87 16.77
N GLY A 405 -9.72 24.70 16.00
CA GLY A 405 -9.49 26.14 15.98
C GLY A 405 -10.51 26.87 16.86
N GLY A 406 -10.35 26.80 18.18
CA GLY A 406 -11.11 27.63 19.11
C GLY A 406 -10.67 29.09 18.97
N GLY A 407 -11.51 29.92 18.35
CA GLY A 407 -11.39 31.36 18.34
C GLY A 407 -12.72 31.95 18.76
N GLN A 408 -12.73 32.62 19.92
CA GLN A 408 -13.88 33.32 20.48
C GLN A 408 -14.50 34.27 19.45
N ALA A 409 -15.82 34.17 19.29
CA ALA A 409 -16.61 35.18 18.60
C ALA A 409 -16.62 36.47 19.43
N PRO A 410 -16.27 37.64 18.88
CA PRO A 410 -16.76 38.89 19.42
C PRO A 410 -18.17 39.10 18.86
N ALA A 411 -19.12 39.28 19.76
CA ALA A 411 -20.40 39.87 19.43
C ALA A 411 -20.15 41.27 18.83
N HIS A 412 -20.73 41.55 17.67
CA HIS A 412 -20.92 42.92 17.24
C HIS A 412 -22.19 43.08 16.40
N ASP A 413 -22.94 44.09 16.82
CA ASP A 413 -24.26 44.55 16.42
C ASP A 413 -24.59 44.56 14.92
N ASP A 414 -25.87 44.32 14.69
CA ASP A 414 -26.65 44.75 13.53
C ASP A 414 -26.43 46.23 13.21
N THR A 415 -26.01 46.53 11.98
CA THR A 415 -26.60 47.58 11.12
C THR A 415 -25.91 47.61 9.76
N GLY A 416 -26.69 47.53 8.67
CA GLY A 416 -26.23 47.91 7.32
C GLY A 416 -26.44 46.83 6.25
N ALA A 417 -27.65 46.77 5.72
CA ALA A 417 -28.10 45.91 4.63
C ALA A 417 -27.12 45.72 3.45
N LEU A 418 -26.64 44.49 3.28
CA LEU A 418 -26.35 43.88 1.98
C LEU A 418 -27.13 42.57 1.90
N SER A 419 -28.44 42.71 1.73
CA SER A 419 -29.38 41.62 1.51
C SER A 419 -29.21 41.07 0.09
N GLY A 420 -29.01 39.76 0.03
CA GLY A 420 -28.83 38.97 -1.18
C GLY A 420 -27.61 38.07 -1.04
N ILE A 421 -27.82 36.76 -0.92
CA ILE A 421 -26.81 35.70 -0.69
C ILE A 421 -26.47 35.46 0.80
N VAL A 422 -27.47 35.46 1.68
CA VAL A 422 -27.37 34.83 3.02
C VAL A 422 -27.92 33.40 2.96
N GLU A 423 -28.96 33.16 2.16
CA GLU A 423 -29.62 31.85 2.04
C GLU A 423 -28.72 30.78 1.41
N ASP A 424 -27.86 31.10 0.44
CA ASP A 424 -26.91 30.12 -0.13
C ASP A 424 -25.77 29.76 0.83
N ILE A 425 -25.39 30.68 1.72
CA ILE A 425 -24.32 30.49 2.71
C ILE A 425 -24.85 29.60 3.85
N TYR A 426 -26.05 29.88 4.35
CA TYR A 426 -26.70 29.03 5.36
C TYR A 426 -27.13 27.66 4.80
N ALA A 427 -27.57 27.59 3.54
CA ALA A 427 -27.83 26.30 2.90
C ALA A 427 -26.55 25.47 2.80
N ALA A 428 -25.44 26.04 2.31
CA ALA A 428 -24.16 25.34 2.19
C ALA A 428 -23.51 24.99 3.55
N GLU A 429 -23.65 25.84 4.57
CA GLU A 429 -23.18 25.55 5.94
C GLU A 429 -24.04 24.48 6.64
N SER A 430 -25.33 24.41 6.33
CA SER A 430 -26.20 23.30 6.73
C SER A 430 -25.75 22.00 6.05
N GLU A 431 -25.38 22.05 4.75
CA GLU A 431 -24.88 20.87 4.03
C GLU A 431 -23.54 20.34 4.59
N LEU A 432 -22.65 21.24 5.06
CA LEU A 432 -21.38 20.91 5.69
C LEU A 432 -21.55 20.33 7.12
N ARG A 433 -22.59 20.72 7.85
CA ARG A 433 -22.90 20.16 9.19
C ARG A 433 -23.54 18.78 9.11
N ASP A 434 -24.29 18.50 8.04
CA ASP A 434 -24.80 17.16 7.75
C ASP A 434 -23.68 16.16 7.35
N GLU A 435 -22.47 16.64 7.00
CA GLU A 435 -21.28 15.81 6.69
C GLU A 435 -20.79 15.00 7.91
N ALA A 436 -21.07 15.43 9.13
CA ALA A 436 -20.57 14.78 10.34
C ALA A 436 -21.41 13.59 10.83
N ASN A 437 -22.67 13.47 10.37
CA ASN A 437 -23.68 12.62 11.01
C ASN A 437 -24.22 11.47 10.15
N ALA A 438 -23.84 11.35 8.88
CA ALA A 438 -24.42 10.34 7.99
C ALA A 438 -23.36 9.33 7.50
N GLU A 439 -23.61 8.04 7.73
CA GLU A 439 -22.92 6.89 7.12
C GLU A 439 -23.22 6.83 5.60
N ASN A 440 -22.81 7.86 4.86
CA ASN A 440 -23.08 7.93 3.42
C ASN A 440 -22.06 7.10 2.65
N GLU A 441 -22.56 6.24 1.74
CA GLU A 441 -21.68 5.54 0.80
C GLU A 441 -20.84 6.55 -0.02
N PRO A 442 -19.58 6.23 -0.35
CA PRO A 442 -18.70 7.12 -1.14
C PRO A 442 -19.32 7.61 -2.46
N ASN A 443 -20.22 6.80 -3.03
CA ASN A 443 -20.97 7.14 -4.25
C ASN A 443 -21.98 8.27 -4.05
N GLN A 444 -22.63 8.34 -2.88
CA GLN A 444 -23.60 9.40 -2.56
C GLN A 444 -22.88 10.72 -2.31
N ILE A 445 -21.72 10.67 -1.62
CA ILE A 445 -20.85 11.83 -1.41
C ILE A 445 -20.34 12.38 -2.75
N PHE A 446 -19.90 11.49 -3.65
CA PHE A 446 -19.48 11.86 -4.99
C PHE A 446 -20.60 12.52 -5.80
N ALA A 447 -21.79 11.92 -5.82
CA ALA A 447 -22.95 12.45 -6.54
C ALA A 447 -23.35 13.85 -6.02
N ARG A 448 -23.34 14.06 -4.69
CA ARG A 448 -23.66 15.36 -4.08
C ARG A 448 -22.63 16.44 -4.46
N LEU A 449 -21.33 16.15 -4.34
CA LEU A 449 -20.27 17.11 -4.64
C LEU A 449 -20.17 17.47 -6.13
N THR A 450 -20.49 16.52 -7.01
CA THR A 450 -20.39 16.71 -8.46
C THR A 450 -21.68 17.23 -9.11
N ALA A 451 -22.83 17.15 -8.44
CA ALA A 451 -24.10 17.68 -8.94
C ALA A 451 -24.04 19.19 -9.23
N SER A 452 -23.47 19.99 -8.33
CA SER A 452 -23.32 21.43 -8.57
C SER A 452 -22.31 21.75 -9.67
N ILE A 453 -21.30 20.89 -9.86
CA ILE A 453 -20.26 21.09 -10.86
C ILE A 453 -20.81 20.76 -12.26
N SER A 454 -21.54 19.66 -12.38
CA SER A 454 -22.14 19.18 -13.62
C SER A 454 -23.32 20.02 -14.11
N ARG A 455 -24.10 20.64 -13.20
CA ARG A 455 -25.22 21.53 -13.56
C ARG A 455 -24.76 22.92 -14.05
N TYR A 456 -23.48 23.25 -13.90
CA TYR A 456 -22.98 24.57 -14.29
C TYR A 456 -22.99 24.74 -15.80
N THR A 457 -23.67 25.78 -16.27
CA THR A 457 -23.77 26.08 -17.71
C THR A 457 -22.59 26.96 -18.13
N LEU A 458 -21.73 26.42 -18.98
CA LEU A 458 -20.56 27.14 -19.48
C LEU A 458 -20.95 28.13 -20.59
N PRO A 459 -20.43 29.37 -20.56
CA PRO A 459 -20.56 30.28 -21.67
C PRO A 459 -19.85 29.78 -22.94
N ILE A 460 -20.43 30.08 -24.11
CA ILE A 460 -19.91 29.69 -25.44
C ILE A 460 -18.43 30.09 -25.63
N LYS A 461 -18.00 31.21 -25.02
CA LYS A 461 -16.59 31.69 -25.06
C LYS A 461 -15.56 30.66 -24.58
N TYR A 462 -15.96 29.64 -23.80
CA TYR A 462 -15.06 28.62 -23.25
C TYR A 462 -15.27 27.21 -23.83
N GLU A 463 -16.05 27.05 -24.91
CA GLU A 463 -16.30 25.73 -25.52
C GLU A 463 -15.04 25.09 -26.14
N GLY A 464 -14.03 25.88 -26.51
CA GLY A 464 -12.76 25.41 -27.08
C GLY A 464 -11.61 25.22 -26.07
N THR A 465 -11.83 25.48 -24.78
CA THR A 465 -10.77 25.38 -23.76
C THR A 465 -10.46 23.90 -23.48
N PRO A 466 -9.17 23.48 -23.44
CA PRO A 466 -8.83 22.09 -23.15
C PRO A 466 -9.25 21.73 -21.73
N ARG A 467 -9.99 20.63 -21.61
CA ARG A 467 -10.58 20.11 -20.37
C ARG A 467 -9.79 18.95 -19.83
N GLU A 468 -9.43 19.03 -18.56
CA GLU A 468 -8.88 17.91 -17.81
C GLU A 468 -9.97 17.22 -17.02
N ILE A 469 -9.98 15.89 -17.08
CA ILE A 469 -10.95 15.05 -16.39
C ILE A 469 -10.37 14.70 -15.03
N MET A 470 -11.04 15.10 -13.95
CA MET A 470 -10.69 14.66 -12.60
C MET A 470 -10.77 13.12 -12.52
N PRO A 471 -9.90 12.41 -11.77
CA PRO A 471 -8.90 12.95 -10.86
C PRO A 471 -7.63 13.47 -11.58
N VAL A 472 -7.22 14.69 -11.22
CA VAL A 472 -6.00 15.36 -11.68
C VAL A 472 -4.99 15.50 -10.54
N ASP A 473 -3.72 15.72 -10.89
CA ASP A 473 -2.67 16.02 -9.91
C ASP A 473 -2.92 17.38 -9.25
N THR A 474 -2.50 17.52 -7.98
CA THR A 474 -2.70 18.76 -7.21
C THR A 474 -2.04 19.98 -7.87
N LEU A 475 -0.90 19.78 -8.55
CA LEU A 475 -0.21 20.83 -9.30
C LEU A 475 -1.05 21.39 -10.45
N VAL A 476 -1.84 20.54 -11.13
CA VAL A 476 -2.76 20.99 -12.18
C VAL A 476 -3.85 21.83 -11.56
N LEU A 477 -4.45 21.36 -10.46
CA LEU A 477 -5.53 22.08 -9.78
C LEU A 477 -5.06 23.47 -9.31
N ASP A 478 -3.86 23.55 -8.73
CA ASP A 478 -3.24 24.81 -8.32
C ASP A 478 -2.94 25.72 -9.52
N SER A 479 -2.49 25.16 -10.65
CA SER A 479 -2.25 25.92 -11.88
C SER A 479 -3.54 26.53 -12.44
N VAL A 480 -4.62 25.73 -12.53
CA VAL A 480 -5.93 26.20 -13.01
C VAL A 480 -6.51 27.25 -12.06
N HIS A 481 -6.38 27.04 -10.75
CA HIS A 481 -6.79 28.02 -9.76
C HIS A 481 -6.03 29.34 -9.91
N LYS A 482 -4.71 29.29 -10.12
CA LYS A 482 -3.88 30.48 -10.35
C LYS A 482 -4.29 31.22 -11.62
N GLU A 483 -4.50 30.52 -12.73
CA GLU A 483 -5.00 31.10 -13.99
C GLU A 483 -6.36 31.80 -13.77
N SER A 484 -7.25 31.16 -12.99
CA SER A 484 -8.56 31.73 -12.66
C SER A 484 -8.48 32.96 -11.75
N LEU A 485 -7.49 33.01 -10.85
CA LEU A 485 -7.22 34.20 -10.04
C LEU A 485 -6.62 35.35 -10.87
N GLU A 486 -5.82 35.06 -11.89
CA GLU A 486 -5.27 36.07 -12.79
C GLU A 486 -6.40 36.78 -13.57
N GLU A 487 -7.43 36.06 -14.01
CA GLU A 487 -8.65 36.64 -14.60
C GLU A 487 -9.42 37.55 -13.62
N VAL A 488 -9.57 37.12 -12.36
CA VAL A 488 -10.17 37.95 -11.30
C VAL A 488 -9.37 39.24 -11.12
N HIS A 489 -8.04 39.13 -11.07
CA HIS A 489 -7.17 40.29 -10.96
C HIS A 489 -7.26 41.21 -12.16
N ALA A 490 -7.38 40.68 -13.38
CA ALA A 490 -7.54 41.47 -14.59
C ALA A 490 -8.85 42.30 -14.58
N VAL A 491 -9.94 41.76 -14.03
CA VAL A 491 -11.22 42.48 -13.89
C VAL A 491 -11.14 43.58 -12.82
N LEU A 492 -10.50 43.30 -11.68
CA LEU A 492 -10.51 44.23 -10.54
C LEU A 492 -9.41 45.29 -10.59
N LYS A 493 -8.26 44.99 -11.21
CA LYS A 493 -7.08 45.87 -11.25
C LYS A 493 -7.37 47.26 -11.83
N PRO A 494 -8.11 47.41 -12.96
CA PRO A 494 -8.40 48.72 -13.53
C PRO A 494 -9.06 49.66 -12.51
N PHE A 495 -10.02 49.14 -11.75
CA PHE A 495 -10.71 49.94 -10.74
C PHE A 495 -9.87 50.16 -9.49
N LEU A 496 -9.15 49.16 -8.98
CA LEU A 496 -8.39 49.29 -7.73
C LEU A 496 -7.11 50.11 -7.85
N VAL A 497 -6.42 50.03 -8.99
CA VAL A 497 -5.08 50.59 -9.19
C VAL A 497 -5.11 51.69 -10.25
N ASP A 498 -5.59 51.39 -11.45
CA ASP A 498 -5.38 52.27 -12.61
C ASP A 498 -6.25 53.54 -12.53
N LEU A 499 -7.45 53.44 -11.95
CA LEU A 499 -8.36 54.56 -11.70
C LEU A 499 -8.12 55.28 -10.37
N ARG A 500 -7.08 54.93 -9.61
CA ARG A 500 -6.75 55.66 -8.38
C ARG A 500 -6.21 57.05 -8.74
N GLY A 501 -6.84 58.07 -8.18
CA GLY A 501 -6.43 59.47 -8.32
C GLY A 501 -5.35 59.85 -7.31
N PRO A 502 -4.75 61.06 -7.47
CA PRO A 502 -3.92 61.64 -6.44
C PRO A 502 -4.72 61.84 -5.15
N LEU A 503 -4.02 61.87 -4.01
CA LEU A 503 -4.66 62.21 -2.74
C LEU A 503 -5.15 63.67 -2.83
N PRO A 504 -6.44 63.95 -2.57
CA PRO A 504 -6.99 65.30 -2.61
C PRO A 504 -6.41 66.16 -1.49
N SER A 505 -6.44 67.48 -1.66
CA SER A 505 -5.95 68.41 -0.64
C SER A 505 -6.84 68.38 0.61
N SER A 506 -8.16 68.24 0.41
CA SER A 506 -9.15 68.16 1.50
C SER A 506 -9.58 66.71 1.79
N PRO A 507 -9.65 66.28 3.07
CA PRO A 507 -10.03 64.92 3.44
C PRO A 507 -11.48 64.57 3.06
N GLU A 508 -12.38 65.55 2.98
CA GLU A 508 -13.78 65.37 2.57
C GLU A 508 -13.90 64.95 1.09
N LEU A 509 -12.87 65.22 0.29
CA LEU A 509 -12.76 64.78 -1.10
C LEU A 509 -12.04 63.43 -1.22
N ALA A 510 -11.67 62.77 -0.12
CA ALA A 510 -11.14 61.42 -0.17
C ALA A 510 -12.28 60.40 -0.32
N CYS A 511 -12.00 59.28 -0.99
CA CYS A 511 -12.95 58.17 -1.06
C CYS A 511 -13.08 57.52 0.32
N SER A 512 -14.27 57.58 0.92
CA SER A 512 -14.58 56.93 2.21
C SER A 512 -14.79 55.41 2.09
N LEU A 513 -14.85 54.85 0.88
CA LEU A 513 -15.17 53.44 0.65
C LEU A 513 -13.97 52.52 0.85
N GLU A 514 -14.13 51.54 1.72
CA GLU A 514 -13.17 50.47 1.94
C GLU A 514 -13.37 49.28 0.98
N PHE A 515 -12.83 49.39 -0.23
CA PHE A 515 -12.91 48.32 -1.24
C PHE A 515 -12.22 47.00 -0.82
N GLN A 516 -11.35 47.04 0.19
CA GLN A 516 -10.67 45.85 0.70
C GLN A 516 -11.62 44.83 1.33
N ILE A 517 -12.71 45.28 1.97
CA ILE A 517 -13.70 44.39 2.57
C ILE A 517 -14.38 43.55 1.48
N GLY A 518 -14.85 44.20 0.41
CA GLY A 518 -15.46 43.51 -0.72
C GLY A 518 -14.51 42.52 -1.39
N ARG A 519 -13.23 42.89 -1.54
CA ARG A 519 -12.19 41.99 -2.06
C ARG A 519 -11.96 40.77 -1.15
N LYS A 520 -11.90 40.97 0.18
CA LYS A 520 -11.77 39.86 1.15
C LYS A 520 -12.96 38.91 1.04
N ASN A 521 -14.18 39.44 0.98
CA ASN A 521 -15.39 38.63 0.84
C ASN A 521 -15.41 37.82 -0.46
N LEU A 522 -14.93 38.39 -1.57
CA LEU A 522 -14.76 37.67 -2.83
C LEU A 522 -13.73 36.53 -2.70
N LEU A 523 -12.59 36.77 -2.08
CA LEU A 523 -11.56 35.73 -1.86
C LEU A 523 -12.09 34.58 -1.02
N VAL A 524 -12.91 34.87 0.01
CA VAL A 524 -13.59 33.83 0.80
C VAL A 524 -14.51 33.00 -0.07
N LYS A 525 -15.33 33.62 -0.94
CA LYS A 525 -16.21 32.88 -1.87
C LYS A 525 -15.42 32.02 -2.86
N ILE A 526 -14.32 32.56 -3.40
CA ILE A 526 -13.41 31.84 -4.29
C ILE A 526 -12.81 30.61 -3.60
N ASP A 527 -12.37 30.76 -2.35
CA ASP A 527 -11.79 29.68 -1.57
C ASP A 527 -12.81 28.55 -1.31
N HIS A 528 -14.08 28.88 -1.08
CA HIS A 528 -15.14 27.88 -0.97
C HIS A 528 -15.32 27.07 -2.26
N VAL A 529 -15.34 27.74 -3.42
CA VAL A 529 -15.44 27.06 -4.72
C VAL A 529 -14.20 26.19 -4.96
N ARG A 530 -13.00 26.70 -4.66
CA ARG A 530 -11.74 25.94 -4.76
C ARG A 530 -11.81 24.65 -3.93
N ARG A 531 -12.16 24.75 -2.64
CA ARG A 531 -12.29 23.60 -1.73
C ARG A 531 -13.29 22.56 -2.25
N ARG A 532 -14.39 22.99 -2.89
CA ARG A 532 -15.35 22.08 -3.50
C ARG A 532 -14.72 21.26 -4.63
N PHE A 533 -13.94 21.89 -5.51
CA PHE A 533 -13.21 21.18 -6.56
C PHE A 533 -12.09 20.28 -6.00
N GLU A 534 -11.39 20.71 -4.95
CA GLU A 534 -10.41 19.88 -4.24
C GLU A 534 -11.06 18.61 -3.67
N ARG A 535 -12.17 18.74 -2.94
CA ARG A 535 -12.93 17.60 -2.41
C ARG A 535 -13.47 16.70 -3.52
N ALA A 536 -14.02 17.29 -4.59
CA ALA A 536 -14.49 16.51 -5.73
C ALA A 536 -13.33 15.72 -6.38
N ASN A 537 -12.14 16.33 -6.50
CA ASN A 537 -10.94 15.69 -7.03
C ASN A 537 -10.45 14.56 -6.12
N GLU A 538 -10.47 14.77 -4.79
CA GLU A 538 -10.12 13.73 -3.80
C GLU A 538 -11.07 12.53 -3.85
N VAL A 539 -12.38 12.77 -3.86
CA VAL A 539 -13.38 11.69 -3.94
C VAL A 539 -13.30 10.97 -5.29
N SER A 540 -13.12 11.71 -6.39
CA SER A 540 -12.88 11.11 -7.72
C SER A 540 -11.65 10.21 -7.71
N SER A 541 -10.55 10.69 -7.11
CA SER A 541 -9.30 9.94 -6.98
C SER A 541 -9.50 8.68 -6.14
N ALA A 542 -10.24 8.77 -5.04
CA ALA A 542 -10.54 7.65 -4.18
C ALA A 542 -11.35 6.56 -4.90
N ILE A 543 -12.41 6.95 -5.61
CA ILE A 543 -13.27 6.03 -6.38
C ILE A 543 -12.49 5.39 -7.52
N PHE A 544 -11.82 6.17 -8.35
CA PHE A 544 -11.01 5.66 -9.47
C PHE A 544 -9.95 4.67 -9.00
N CYS A 545 -9.17 5.04 -7.97
CA CYS A 545 -8.11 4.19 -7.44
C CYS A 545 -8.68 2.92 -6.76
N SER A 546 -9.82 3.02 -6.09
CA SER A 546 -10.48 1.86 -5.46
C SER A 546 -10.98 0.87 -6.52
N ASP A 547 -11.65 1.37 -7.56
CA ASP A 547 -12.12 0.55 -8.67
C ASP A 547 -10.94 -0.09 -9.43
N LEU A 548 -9.83 0.66 -9.61
CA LEU A 548 -8.61 0.16 -10.24
C LEU A 548 -7.99 -0.99 -9.43
N LEU A 549 -7.82 -0.82 -8.12
CA LEU A 549 -7.29 -1.87 -7.24
C LEU A 549 -8.21 -3.07 -7.18
N ARG A 550 -9.53 -2.88 -7.13
CA ARG A 550 -10.49 -3.98 -7.14
C ARG A 550 -10.35 -4.82 -8.42
N TYR A 551 -10.27 -4.15 -9.57
CA TYR A 551 -10.07 -4.83 -10.85
C TYR A 551 -8.72 -5.56 -10.90
N LEU A 552 -7.61 -4.88 -10.61
CA LEU A 552 -6.28 -5.49 -10.65
C LEU A 552 -6.14 -6.65 -9.66
N HIS A 553 -6.74 -6.53 -8.46
CA HIS A 553 -6.71 -7.60 -7.46
C HIS A 553 -7.49 -8.82 -7.93
N SER A 554 -8.62 -8.64 -8.60
CA SER A 554 -9.37 -9.75 -9.20
C SER A 554 -8.54 -10.51 -10.25
N VAL A 555 -7.73 -9.78 -11.05
CA VAL A 555 -6.78 -10.37 -12.00
C VAL A 555 -5.67 -11.12 -11.27
N VAL A 556 -5.14 -10.55 -10.18
CA VAL A 556 -4.12 -11.20 -9.34
C VAL A 556 -4.64 -12.50 -8.72
N LEU A 557 -5.87 -12.52 -8.21
CA LEU A 557 -6.46 -13.72 -7.62
C LEU A 557 -6.58 -14.84 -8.66
N ARG A 558 -7.17 -14.55 -9.83
CA ARG A 558 -7.28 -15.51 -10.94
C ARG A 558 -5.91 -16.02 -11.38
N LYS A 559 -4.94 -15.12 -11.52
CA LYS A 559 -3.58 -15.49 -11.93
C LYS A 559 -2.86 -16.33 -10.88
N THR A 560 -3.07 -16.04 -9.59
CA THR A 560 -2.49 -16.81 -8.49
C THR A 560 -3.04 -18.22 -8.47
N GLU A 561 -4.32 -18.41 -8.80
CA GLU A 561 -4.91 -19.73 -8.99
C GLU A 561 -4.24 -20.46 -10.16
N THR A 562 -4.17 -19.87 -11.36
CA THR A 562 -3.56 -20.50 -12.53
C THR A 562 -2.07 -20.82 -12.34
N ASP A 563 -1.30 -19.90 -11.72
CA ASP A 563 0.13 -20.09 -11.46
C ASP A 563 0.36 -21.20 -10.41
N ALA A 564 -0.51 -21.29 -9.40
CA ALA A 564 -0.45 -22.37 -8.40
C ALA A 564 -0.81 -23.74 -9.00
N GLU A 565 -1.68 -23.79 -10.02
CA GLU A 565 -1.98 -25.02 -10.75
C GLU A 565 -0.86 -25.44 -11.70
N ALA A 566 -0.23 -24.49 -12.40
CA ALA A 566 0.90 -24.78 -13.28
C ALA A 566 2.12 -25.31 -12.50
N GLN A 567 2.31 -24.85 -11.26
CA GLN A 567 3.36 -25.35 -10.37
C GLN A 567 3.05 -26.74 -9.75
N ARG A 568 1.90 -27.37 -10.06
CA ARG A 568 1.61 -28.77 -9.72
C ARG A 568 2.39 -29.79 -10.56
N GLY A 569 3.17 -29.35 -11.55
CA GLY A 569 4.04 -30.23 -12.33
C GLY A 569 5.08 -30.96 -11.45
N PRO A 570 5.61 -32.12 -11.89
CA PRO A 570 6.32 -33.11 -11.06
C PRO A 570 7.67 -32.67 -10.45
N ALA A 571 8.02 -31.38 -10.47
CA ALA A 571 9.39 -30.89 -10.27
C ALA A 571 9.57 -29.84 -9.16
N VAL A 572 8.61 -29.58 -8.27
CA VAL A 572 8.77 -28.55 -7.22
C VAL A 572 8.91 -29.17 -5.82
N VAL A 573 10.17 -29.41 -5.43
CA VAL A 573 10.63 -30.00 -4.15
C VAL A 573 10.65 -28.96 -3.02
N SER A 574 9.61 -28.13 -2.85
CA SER A 574 9.56 -27.12 -1.78
C SER A 574 8.46 -27.35 -0.74
N SER A 575 7.69 -28.43 -0.89
CA SER A 575 6.71 -28.89 0.08
C SER A 575 7.38 -29.86 1.08
N ILE A 576 7.14 -29.71 2.39
CA ILE A 576 7.56 -30.71 3.39
C ILE A 576 6.89 -32.03 3.00
N MET A 577 7.69 -33.01 2.56
CA MET A 577 7.19 -34.31 2.14
C MET A 577 7.26 -35.30 3.30
N LEU A 578 6.16 -36.01 3.55
CA LEU A 578 6.16 -37.22 4.35
C LEU A 578 6.61 -38.37 3.45
N VAL A 579 7.86 -38.78 3.58
CA VAL A 579 8.35 -40.00 2.92
C VAL A 579 7.87 -41.18 3.76
N ASP A 580 6.76 -41.79 3.36
CA ASP A 580 6.40 -43.12 3.83
C ASP A 580 6.71 -44.13 2.71
N SER A 581 7.92 -44.68 2.74
CA SER A 581 8.44 -45.57 1.68
C SER A 581 7.82 -46.97 1.68
N LYS A 582 6.81 -47.23 2.52
CA LYS A 582 6.20 -48.56 2.69
C LYS A 582 4.71 -48.64 2.34
N SER A 583 4.03 -47.53 2.12
CA SER A 583 2.64 -47.53 1.67
C SER A 583 2.59 -47.03 0.22
N GLY A 584 2.07 -47.85 -0.70
CA GLY A 584 2.02 -47.57 -2.14
C GLY A 584 1.09 -46.42 -2.56
N PHE A 585 0.92 -45.41 -1.70
CA PHE A 585 0.18 -44.19 -1.98
C PHE A 585 1.15 -43.06 -2.36
N PRO A 586 0.79 -42.19 -3.34
CA PRO A 586 1.62 -41.06 -3.70
C PRO A 586 1.85 -40.14 -2.50
N ALA A 587 3.09 -39.66 -2.32
CA ALA A 587 3.47 -38.77 -1.23
C ALA A 587 2.56 -37.52 -1.20
N GLU A 588 1.73 -37.39 -0.16
CA GLU A 588 0.87 -36.22 0.03
C GLU A 588 1.67 -35.03 0.58
N GLU A 589 1.62 -33.89 -0.11
CA GLU A 589 2.21 -32.62 0.36
C GLU A 589 1.54 -32.15 1.65
N LEU A 590 2.34 -32.00 2.73
CA LEU A 590 1.82 -31.56 4.04
C LEU A 590 1.26 -30.13 4.03
N THR A 591 1.81 -29.20 3.25
CA THR A 591 1.28 -27.82 3.15
C THR A 591 1.55 -27.16 1.79
N ARG A 592 0.56 -26.43 1.26
CA ARG A 592 0.66 -25.67 -0.01
C ARG A 592 0.82 -24.16 0.20
N VAL A 593 0.89 -23.73 1.46
CA VAL A 593 0.85 -22.32 1.89
C VAL A 593 2.06 -21.53 1.41
N PRO A 594 3.31 -22.00 1.59
CA PRO A 594 4.48 -21.20 1.23
C PRO A 594 4.51 -20.87 -0.26
N LEU A 595 4.13 -21.84 -1.10
CA LEU A 595 4.07 -21.68 -2.56
C LEU A 595 2.95 -20.72 -2.99
N LYS A 596 1.74 -20.88 -2.45
CA LYS A 596 0.61 -19.98 -2.72
C LYS A 596 0.89 -18.55 -2.24
N LEU A 597 1.49 -18.38 -1.06
CA LEU A 597 1.86 -17.07 -0.52
C LEU A 597 2.97 -16.41 -1.34
N LEU A 598 3.98 -17.16 -1.78
CA LEU A 598 5.05 -16.64 -2.63
C LEU A 598 4.51 -16.20 -4.00
N THR A 599 3.62 -17.00 -4.58
CA THR A 599 2.96 -16.69 -5.86
C THR A 599 2.06 -15.47 -5.73
N TYR A 600 1.24 -15.40 -4.68
CA TYR A 600 0.39 -14.25 -4.38
C TYR A 600 1.21 -12.98 -4.17
N LYS A 601 2.31 -13.06 -3.41
CA LYS A 601 3.25 -11.94 -3.21
C LYS A 601 3.78 -11.44 -4.55
N ASN A 602 4.33 -12.32 -5.39
CA ASN A 602 4.91 -11.94 -6.68
C ASN A 602 3.88 -11.25 -7.61
N ASN A 603 2.65 -11.76 -7.62
CA ASN A 603 1.57 -11.16 -8.41
C ASN A 603 1.09 -9.82 -7.83
N LEU A 604 1.09 -9.65 -6.49
CA LEU A 604 0.83 -8.37 -5.83
C LEU A 604 1.90 -7.32 -6.14
N GLU A 605 3.20 -7.68 -6.19
CA GLU A 605 4.27 -6.75 -6.55
C GLU A 605 4.07 -6.20 -7.97
N ALA A 606 3.65 -7.07 -8.90
CA ALA A 606 3.32 -6.70 -10.27
C ALA A 606 2.11 -5.73 -10.33
N LEU A 607 1.06 -6.00 -9.55
CA LEU A 607 -0.10 -5.13 -9.40
C LEU A 607 0.28 -3.74 -8.92
N VAL A 608 1.12 -3.63 -7.89
CA VAL A 608 1.53 -2.33 -7.32
C VAL A 608 2.27 -1.49 -8.37
N SER A 609 3.11 -2.13 -9.17
CA SER A 609 3.81 -1.43 -10.24
C SER A 609 2.86 -0.87 -11.29
N GLN A 610 1.85 -1.66 -11.70
CA GLN A 610 0.85 -1.21 -12.66
C GLN A 610 -0.07 -0.14 -12.05
N TYR A 611 -0.44 -0.30 -10.78
CA TYR A 611 -1.21 0.68 -10.04
C TYR A 611 -0.48 2.03 -9.97
N ASN A 612 0.78 2.05 -9.51
CA ASN A 612 1.56 3.29 -9.42
C ASN A 612 1.76 3.96 -10.78
N PHE A 613 1.77 3.19 -11.87
CA PHE A 613 1.87 3.73 -13.22
C PHE A 613 0.55 4.38 -13.68
N ILE A 614 -0.60 3.80 -13.34
CA ILE A 614 -1.92 4.21 -13.86
C ILE A 614 -2.65 5.18 -12.92
N ALA A 615 -2.55 4.97 -11.61
CA ALA A 615 -3.22 5.75 -10.56
C ALA A 615 -3.00 7.26 -10.75
N ARG A 616 -4.02 8.04 -10.35
CA ARG A 616 -4.08 9.49 -10.50
C ARG A 616 -4.72 10.14 -9.28
N GLY A 617 -4.27 11.35 -8.98
CA GLY A 617 -4.84 12.22 -7.95
C GLY A 617 -4.34 11.96 -6.53
N PRO A 618 -4.81 12.79 -5.58
CA PRO A 618 -4.22 12.91 -4.24
C PRO A 618 -4.44 11.69 -3.34
N GLN A 619 -5.48 10.89 -3.57
CA GLN A 619 -5.83 9.76 -2.71
C GLN A 619 -5.17 8.44 -3.11
N ALA A 620 -4.36 8.42 -4.18
CA ALA A 620 -3.74 7.20 -4.70
C ALA A 620 -2.94 6.42 -3.64
N ALA A 621 -2.13 7.11 -2.82
CA ALA A 621 -1.35 6.44 -1.77
C ALA A 621 -2.23 5.93 -0.61
N THR A 622 -3.21 6.73 -0.19
CA THR A 622 -4.15 6.39 0.90
C THR A 622 -4.99 5.17 0.55
N VAL A 623 -5.52 5.12 -0.66
CA VAL A 623 -6.33 3.98 -1.14
C VAL A 623 -5.50 2.71 -1.23
N LEU A 624 -4.25 2.81 -1.69
CA LEU A 624 -3.33 1.67 -1.70
C LEU A 624 -3.05 1.15 -0.28
N ALA A 625 -2.82 2.04 0.69
CA ALA A 625 -2.64 1.65 2.08
C ALA A 625 -3.91 0.96 2.66
N GLY A 626 -5.10 1.49 2.34
CA GLY A 626 -6.38 0.86 2.70
C GLY A 626 -6.55 -0.52 2.09
N PHE A 627 -6.13 -0.71 0.84
CA PHE A 627 -6.14 -2.01 0.15
C PHE A 627 -5.26 -3.06 0.84
N TRP A 628 -4.07 -2.66 1.32
CA TRP A 628 -3.21 -3.55 2.10
C TRP A 628 -3.83 -3.96 3.43
N ASN A 629 -4.39 -3.00 4.16
CA ASN A 629 -4.94 -3.22 5.49
C ASN A 629 -6.27 -3.98 5.49
N GLY A 630 -7.04 -3.90 4.40
CA GLY A 630 -8.33 -4.57 4.25
C GLY A 630 -8.25 -5.81 3.35
N PRO A 631 -8.47 -5.68 2.03
CA PRO A 631 -8.49 -6.79 1.08
C PRO A 631 -7.32 -7.77 1.18
N VAL A 632 -6.07 -7.28 1.20
CA VAL A 632 -4.90 -8.18 1.24
C VAL A 632 -4.82 -8.91 2.58
N ARG A 633 -5.04 -8.19 3.69
CA ARG A 633 -5.07 -8.80 5.02
C ARG A 633 -6.16 -9.87 5.15
N LYS A 634 -7.37 -9.60 4.65
CA LYS A 634 -8.47 -10.58 4.63
C LYS A 634 -8.11 -11.81 3.80
N GLN A 635 -7.47 -11.63 2.64
CA GLN A 635 -7.02 -12.74 1.82
C GLN A 635 -5.96 -13.59 2.52
N LEU A 636 -5.00 -12.97 3.21
CA LEU A 636 -3.99 -13.69 4.00
C LEU A 636 -4.60 -14.44 5.18
N GLN A 637 -5.60 -13.86 5.85
CA GLN A 637 -6.36 -14.53 6.91
C GLN A 637 -7.14 -15.72 6.34
N PHE A 638 -7.79 -15.56 5.19
CA PHE A 638 -8.51 -16.63 4.51
C PHE A 638 -7.59 -17.80 4.14
N LEU A 639 -6.43 -17.53 3.53
CA LEU A 639 -5.44 -18.56 3.18
C LEU A 639 -4.88 -19.27 4.43
N THR A 640 -4.63 -18.52 5.50
CA THR A 640 -4.16 -19.10 6.78
C THR A 640 -5.24 -19.98 7.41
N GLN A 641 -6.49 -19.55 7.42
CA GLN A 641 -7.61 -20.31 7.98
C GLN A 641 -7.86 -21.60 7.21
N GLN A 642 -7.88 -21.54 5.87
CA GLN A 642 -8.03 -22.72 5.01
C GLN A 642 -6.99 -23.81 5.33
N GLU A 643 -5.76 -23.41 5.64
CA GLU A 643 -4.66 -24.35 5.91
C GLU A 643 -4.65 -24.82 7.35
N PHE A 644 -5.07 -23.98 8.30
CA PHE A 644 -5.37 -24.43 9.66
C PHE A 644 -6.44 -25.52 9.66
N ASP A 645 -7.53 -25.34 8.90
CA ASP A 645 -8.60 -26.33 8.79
C ASP A 645 -8.10 -27.65 8.16
N ARG A 646 -7.25 -27.55 7.12
CA ARG A 646 -6.60 -28.71 6.50
C ARG A 646 -5.67 -29.44 7.46
N PHE A 647 -4.82 -28.71 8.19
CA PHE A 647 -3.91 -29.28 9.18
C PHE A 647 -4.68 -29.93 10.34
N SER A 648 -5.70 -29.26 10.86
CA SER A 648 -6.57 -29.81 11.90
C SER A 648 -7.24 -31.10 11.46
N SER A 649 -7.70 -31.18 10.20
CA SER A 649 -8.27 -32.39 9.62
C SER A 649 -7.24 -33.52 9.51
N ALA A 650 -6.01 -33.21 9.09
CA ALA A 650 -4.92 -34.19 9.04
C ALA A 650 -4.52 -34.70 10.45
N CYS A 651 -4.47 -33.83 11.45
CA CYS A 651 -4.22 -34.22 12.84
C CYS A 651 -5.32 -35.17 13.35
N LYS A 652 -6.61 -34.82 13.15
CA LYS A 652 -7.73 -35.69 13.53
C LYS A 652 -7.63 -37.08 12.90
N GLU A 653 -7.22 -37.15 11.64
CA GLU A 653 -7.04 -38.46 10.96
C GLU A 653 -5.86 -39.25 11.55
N LYS A 654 -4.75 -38.58 11.90
CA LYS A 654 -3.62 -39.24 12.57
C LYS A 654 -3.98 -39.69 13.99
N ASP A 655 -4.72 -38.90 14.75
CA ASP A 655 -5.23 -39.27 16.07
C ASP A 655 -6.17 -40.48 15.99
N ARG A 656 -7.05 -40.51 14.98
CA ARG A 656 -7.90 -41.67 14.67
C ARG A 656 -7.05 -42.91 14.40
N ARG A 657 -5.98 -42.78 13.60
CA ARG A 657 -5.07 -43.89 13.29
C ARG A 657 -4.28 -44.36 14.51
N ILE A 658 -3.85 -43.46 15.38
CA ILE A 658 -3.19 -43.80 16.65
C ILE A 658 -4.16 -44.56 17.56
N ALA A 659 -5.42 -44.14 17.65
CA ALA A 659 -6.43 -44.85 18.43
C ALA A 659 -6.67 -46.28 17.89
N GLU A 660 -6.79 -46.45 16.57
CA GLU A 660 -6.88 -47.77 15.92
C GLU A 660 -5.67 -48.66 16.26
N LEU A 661 -4.45 -48.11 16.16
CA LEU A 661 -3.22 -48.84 16.48
C LEU A 661 -3.13 -49.21 17.96
N ASN A 662 -3.58 -48.33 18.87
CA ASN A 662 -3.60 -48.62 20.31
C ASN A 662 -4.60 -49.71 20.67
N VAL A 663 -5.77 -49.77 20.00
CA VAL A 663 -6.72 -50.87 20.16
C VAL A 663 -6.08 -52.18 19.69
N SER A 664 -5.44 -52.17 18.51
CA SER A 664 -4.75 -53.35 18.00
C SER A 664 -3.60 -53.80 18.92
N LEU A 665 -2.84 -52.86 19.50
CA LEU A 665 -1.79 -53.15 20.46
C LEU A 665 -2.37 -53.85 21.71
N LYS A 666 -3.45 -53.33 22.30
CA LYS A 666 -4.11 -53.94 23.45
C LYS A 666 -4.62 -55.34 23.15
N GLU A 667 -5.20 -55.57 21.98
CA GLU A 667 -5.61 -56.91 21.55
C GLU A 667 -4.41 -57.87 21.49
N LYS A 668 -3.28 -57.41 20.95
CA LYS A 668 -2.04 -58.19 20.90
C LYS A 668 -1.44 -58.44 22.28
N GLU A 669 -1.48 -57.47 23.19
CA GLU A 669 -1.07 -57.65 24.58
C GLU A 669 -1.95 -58.69 25.30
N CYS A 670 -3.27 -58.65 25.10
CA CYS A 670 -4.19 -59.67 25.62
C CYS A 670 -3.86 -61.06 25.06
N GLN A 671 -3.60 -61.18 23.76
CA GLN A 671 -3.18 -62.46 23.15
C GLN A 671 -1.88 -62.99 23.79
N VAL A 672 -0.90 -62.12 24.05
CA VAL A 672 0.35 -62.51 24.74
C VAL A 672 0.08 -62.94 26.19
N GLN A 673 -0.82 -62.25 26.91
CA GLN A 673 -1.21 -62.64 28.27
C GLN A 673 -1.92 -63.99 28.32
N GLU A 674 -2.77 -64.30 27.34
CA GLU A 674 -3.42 -65.61 27.22
C GLU A 674 -2.39 -66.70 26.93
N ILE A 675 -1.46 -66.47 26.00
CA ILE A 675 -0.38 -67.42 25.69
C ILE A 675 0.51 -67.66 26.91
N THR A 676 0.87 -66.60 27.64
CA THR A 676 1.70 -66.74 28.85
C THR A 676 0.98 -67.51 29.96
N LYS A 677 -0.32 -67.26 30.19
CA LYS A 677 -1.13 -68.07 31.12
C LYS A 677 -1.17 -69.54 30.69
N ALA A 678 -1.46 -69.81 29.42
CA ALA A 678 -1.44 -71.18 28.90
C ALA A 678 -0.08 -71.85 29.13
N ASN A 679 1.03 -71.16 28.85
CA ASN A 679 2.38 -71.69 29.10
C ASN A 679 2.64 -71.98 30.58
N THR A 680 2.16 -71.14 31.51
CA THR A 680 2.28 -71.43 32.95
C THR A 680 1.47 -72.64 33.38
N GLU A 681 0.28 -72.85 32.81
CA GLU A 681 -0.53 -74.04 33.08
C GLU A 681 0.09 -75.31 32.51
N TRP A 682 0.68 -75.23 31.31
CA TRP A 682 1.45 -76.32 30.72
C TRP A 682 2.67 -76.67 31.57
N GLY A 683 3.43 -75.67 32.04
CA GLY A 683 4.56 -75.88 32.94
C GLY A 683 4.14 -76.53 34.28
N ARG A 684 2.97 -76.17 34.83
CA ARG A 684 2.42 -76.83 36.03
C ARG A 684 2.06 -78.30 35.77
N LYS A 685 1.35 -78.58 34.67
CA LYS A 685 0.99 -79.95 34.28
C LYS A 685 2.22 -80.82 34.03
N GLU A 686 3.24 -80.25 33.39
CA GLU A 686 4.52 -80.92 33.18
C GLU A 686 5.22 -81.24 34.50
N ALA A 687 5.26 -80.31 35.46
CA ALA A 687 5.82 -80.55 36.78
C ALA A 687 5.06 -81.64 37.57
N GLU A 688 3.73 -81.67 37.50
CA GLU A 688 2.89 -82.71 38.11
C GLU A 688 3.09 -84.09 37.47
N ALA A 689 3.23 -84.14 36.14
CA ALA A 689 3.58 -85.36 35.43
C ALA A 689 4.97 -85.88 35.84
N ILE A 690 5.96 -84.99 35.99
CA ILE A 690 7.29 -85.36 36.48
C ILE A 690 7.23 -85.87 37.92
N ALA A 691 6.42 -85.27 38.79
CA ALA A 691 6.26 -85.70 40.18
C ALA A 691 5.63 -87.10 40.28
N THR A 692 4.58 -87.37 39.51
CA THR A 692 3.93 -88.69 39.46
C THR A 692 4.84 -89.77 38.86
N ILE A 693 5.62 -89.45 37.83
CA ILE A 693 6.65 -90.36 37.29
C ILE A 693 7.71 -90.67 38.36
N LYS A 694 8.18 -89.68 39.11
CA LYS A 694 9.14 -89.91 40.20
C LYS A 694 8.57 -90.77 41.32
N GLN A 695 7.31 -90.55 41.69
CA GLN A 695 6.63 -91.34 42.71
C GLN A 695 6.48 -92.81 42.28
N THR A 696 5.97 -93.05 41.07
CA THR A 696 5.82 -94.42 40.54
C THR A 696 7.16 -95.14 40.39
N TYR A 697 8.23 -94.42 40.01
CA TYR A 697 9.59 -94.96 40.02
C TYR A 697 10.04 -95.36 41.44
N ALA A 698 9.79 -94.53 42.45
CA ALA A 698 10.11 -94.85 43.83
C ALA A 698 9.32 -96.06 44.35
N GLU A 699 8.03 -96.15 44.02
CA GLU A 699 7.17 -97.29 44.36
C GLU A 699 7.65 -98.60 43.69
N GLN A 700 8.08 -98.54 42.43
CA GLN A 700 8.66 -99.68 41.72
C GLN A 700 9.97 -100.15 42.37
N VAL A 701 10.84 -99.23 42.81
CA VAL A 701 12.07 -99.59 43.53
C VAL A 701 11.75 -100.27 44.86
N CYS A 702 10.80 -99.74 45.64
CA CYS A 702 10.36 -100.35 46.89
C CYS A 702 9.75 -101.75 46.67
N SER A 703 8.94 -101.93 45.63
CA SER A 703 8.35 -103.23 45.28
C SER A 703 9.41 -104.25 44.88
N LEU A 704 10.42 -103.83 44.11
CA LEU A 704 11.52 -104.71 43.72
C LEU A 704 12.38 -105.11 44.93
N GLN A 705 12.66 -104.17 45.83
CA GLN A 705 13.33 -104.46 47.10
C GLN A 705 12.51 -105.44 47.96
N GLY A 706 11.19 -105.25 48.06
CA GLY A 706 10.31 -106.18 48.77
C GLY A 706 10.27 -107.57 48.15
N ALA A 707 10.29 -107.68 46.81
CA ALA A 707 10.37 -108.96 46.11
C ALA A 707 11.70 -109.68 46.38
N ILE A 708 12.83 -108.95 46.39
CA ILE A 708 14.15 -109.49 46.74
C ILE A 708 14.12 -110.07 48.16
N SER A 709 13.66 -109.30 49.16
CA SER A 709 13.58 -109.79 50.54
C SER A 709 12.61 -110.97 50.70
N SER A 710 11.52 -111.01 49.94
CA SER A 710 10.62 -112.17 49.92
C SER A 710 11.30 -113.41 49.34
N THR A 711 12.12 -113.28 48.29
CA THR A 711 12.87 -114.40 47.73
C THR A 711 13.98 -114.88 48.67
N GLU A 712 14.64 -113.96 49.38
CA GLU A 712 15.61 -114.30 50.42
C GLU A 712 14.94 -115.14 51.53
N CYS A 713 13.74 -114.75 51.98
CA CYS A 713 12.99 -115.48 53.00
C CYS A 713 12.50 -116.87 52.51
N GLN A 714 12.12 -117.01 51.24
CA GLN A 714 11.77 -118.30 50.64
C GLN A 714 12.98 -119.25 50.56
N ILE A 715 14.18 -118.72 50.28
CA ILE A 715 15.43 -119.49 50.30
C ILE A 715 15.73 -119.98 51.72
N GLU A 716 15.57 -119.12 52.73
CA GLU A 716 15.74 -119.51 54.14
C GLU A 716 14.73 -120.58 54.58
N SER A 717 13.46 -120.48 54.15
CA SER A 717 12.44 -121.50 54.44
C SER A 717 12.73 -122.83 53.76
N ALA A 718 13.22 -122.83 52.52
CA ALA A 718 13.60 -124.04 51.80
C ALA A 718 14.81 -124.74 52.46
N LEU A 719 15.76 -123.96 53.00
CA LEU A 719 16.86 -124.49 53.80
C LEU A 719 16.38 -125.16 55.09
N ALA A 720 15.37 -124.58 55.77
CA ALA A 720 14.79 -125.16 56.99
C ALA A 720 13.96 -126.44 56.73
N GLU A 721 13.26 -126.53 55.58
CA GLU A 721 12.57 -127.75 55.15
C GLU A 721 13.55 -128.88 54.80
N GLN A 722 14.72 -128.54 54.25
CA GLN A 722 15.79 -129.50 53.99
C GLN A 722 16.32 -130.12 55.30
N ASP A 723 16.51 -129.32 56.35
CA ASP A 723 16.99 -129.79 57.66
C ASP A 723 15.98 -130.71 58.39
N THR A 724 14.68 -130.46 58.23
CA THR A 724 13.63 -131.29 58.86
C THR A 724 13.39 -132.62 58.14
N LEU A 725 13.56 -132.66 56.81
CA LEU A 725 13.54 -133.89 56.01
C LEU A 725 14.78 -134.77 56.26
N TYR A 726 15.93 -134.16 56.59
CA TYR A 726 17.12 -134.88 57.00
C TYR A 726 16.93 -135.65 58.33
N GLN A 727 16.21 -135.09 59.31
CA GLN A 727 16.04 -135.72 60.63
C GLN A 727 15.13 -136.96 60.64
N LYS A 728 14.05 -136.99 59.85
CA LYS A 728 13.13 -138.16 59.82
C LYS A 728 13.72 -139.37 59.07
N THR A 729 14.67 -139.14 58.17
CA THR A 729 15.27 -140.19 57.34
C THR A 729 16.49 -140.84 58.01
N MET A 730 17.06 -140.22 59.05
CA MET A 730 18.26 -140.69 59.77
C MET A 730 18.01 -141.78 60.84
N GLN A 731 16.75 -142.02 61.24
CA GLN A 731 16.40 -142.95 62.31
C GLN A 731 16.10 -144.39 61.82
N ALA A 732 15.87 -144.57 60.51
CA ALA A 732 15.57 -145.87 59.88
C ALA A 732 16.81 -146.56 59.25
N THR A 733 17.92 -145.86 59.07
CA THR A 733 19.15 -146.33 58.39
C THR A 733 20.37 -146.27 59.31
N ARG A 734 20.18 -146.70 60.56
CA ARG A 734 21.22 -146.80 61.61
C ARG A 734 21.62 -148.24 61.94
N ARG A 735 21.39 -149.20 61.04
CA ARG A 735 21.81 -150.61 61.19
C ARG A 735 22.57 -151.21 60.00
N THR A 736 22.97 -150.43 59.00
CA THR A 736 23.74 -150.97 57.85
C THR A 736 24.73 -149.98 57.22
N ILE A 737 25.11 -148.92 57.95
CA ILE A 737 26.22 -148.02 57.60
C ILE A 737 26.94 -147.68 58.91
N ASP A 738 27.63 -148.67 59.46
CA ASP A 738 28.48 -148.52 60.66
C ASP A 738 29.96 -148.77 60.32
N THR A 739 30.35 -148.70 59.03
CA THR A 739 31.67 -149.20 58.60
C THR A 739 32.40 -148.46 57.48
N VAL A 740 31.93 -147.35 56.88
CA VAL A 740 32.70 -146.70 55.79
C VAL A 740 32.51 -145.18 55.73
N ASP A 741 33.17 -144.42 56.62
CA ASP A 741 33.81 -143.12 56.30
C ASP A 741 34.05 -142.25 57.55
N LYS A 742 34.77 -142.85 58.48
CA LYS A 742 35.69 -142.15 59.40
C LYS A 742 37.07 -141.91 58.76
N VAL A 743 37.17 -141.92 57.43
CA VAL A 743 38.45 -141.84 56.68
C VAL A 743 38.33 -140.90 55.48
N ALA A 744 38.25 -139.58 55.71
CA ALA A 744 38.42 -138.61 54.61
C ALA A 744 38.89 -137.24 55.10
N ASP A 745 39.83 -137.20 56.04
CA ASP A 745 40.50 -135.95 56.40
C ASP A 745 42.02 -136.12 56.56
N GLN A 746 42.64 -136.97 55.72
CA GLN A 746 44.10 -137.03 55.57
C GLN A 746 44.48 -137.42 54.13
N GLY A 747 44.79 -136.42 53.32
CA GLY A 747 45.23 -136.64 51.94
C GLY A 747 45.50 -135.35 51.17
N ARG A 748 46.24 -134.39 51.74
CA ARG A 748 46.61 -133.17 51.00
C ARG A 748 47.87 -133.43 50.16
N VAL A 749 47.66 -133.66 48.86
CA VAL A 749 48.71 -133.56 47.84
C VAL A 749 49.05 -132.08 47.66
N PHE A 750 50.34 -131.73 47.72
CA PHE A 750 50.81 -130.37 47.49
C PHE A 750 51.72 -130.33 46.26
N SER A 751 51.41 -129.47 45.29
CA SER A 751 52.14 -129.38 44.02
C SER A 751 52.47 -127.93 43.64
N GLY A 752 53.59 -127.74 42.95
CA GLY A 752 54.03 -126.42 42.48
C GLY A 752 55.44 -126.42 41.90
N TYR A 753 55.84 -125.28 41.33
CA TYR A 753 57.13 -125.15 40.68
C TYR A 753 58.26 -124.81 41.65
N LEU A 754 59.41 -125.49 41.50
CA LEU A 754 60.66 -125.18 42.21
C LEU A 754 61.84 -125.22 41.24
N GLU A 755 62.80 -124.31 41.43
CA GLU A 755 64.06 -124.34 40.69
C GLU A 755 65.08 -125.20 41.42
N ARG A 756 65.62 -126.23 40.77
CA ARG A 756 66.66 -127.11 41.33
C ARG A 756 68.04 -126.72 40.83
N TYR A 757 69.02 -126.83 41.73
CA TYR A 757 70.43 -126.64 41.41
C TYR A 757 71.04 -127.91 40.79
N GLU A 758 71.45 -127.84 39.53
CA GLU A 758 72.20 -128.92 38.86
C GLU A 758 73.68 -128.55 38.74
N LYS A 759 74.57 -129.46 39.16
CA LYS A 759 76.03 -129.31 38.97
C LYS A 759 76.38 -129.77 37.54
N GLY A 760 76.51 -128.83 36.61
CA GLY A 760 76.98 -129.09 35.25
C GLY A 760 78.50 -129.18 35.14
N HIS A 761 79.01 -129.86 34.11
CA HIS A 761 80.44 -130.06 33.86
C HIS A 761 81.21 -128.73 33.66
N VAL A 762 82.25 -128.57 34.48
CA VAL A 762 83.45 -127.71 34.38
C VAL A 762 83.32 -126.17 34.29
N PHE A 763 82.38 -125.49 33.61
CA PHE A 763 82.31 -124.00 33.67
C PHE A 763 80.92 -123.35 33.47
N SER A 764 79.81 -123.96 33.93
CA SER A 764 78.49 -123.30 33.94
C SER A 764 77.58 -123.80 35.07
N THR A 765 77.10 -122.89 35.92
CA THR A 765 76.09 -123.15 36.96
C THR A 765 74.73 -122.64 36.48
N ARG A 766 73.70 -123.52 36.41
CA ARG A 766 72.36 -123.15 35.97
C ARG A 766 71.30 -123.68 36.93
N TRP A 767 70.35 -122.81 37.29
CA TRP A 767 69.12 -123.19 37.99
C TRP A 767 68.07 -123.54 36.94
N ARG A 768 67.36 -124.66 37.11
CA ARG A 768 66.30 -125.10 36.20
C ARG A 768 65.01 -125.31 36.96
N GLN A 769 63.91 -124.78 36.44
CA GLN A 769 62.58 -124.88 37.01
C GLN A 769 61.94 -126.21 36.60
N TYR A 770 61.44 -126.95 37.59
CA TYR A 770 60.68 -128.19 37.41
C TYR A 770 59.39 -128.13 38.22
N PHE A 771 58.42 -128.96 37.87
CA PHE A 771 57.17 -129.09 38.61
C PHE A 771 57.26 -130.25 39.60
N TYR A 772 57.06 -129.97 40.88
CA TYR A 772 57.19 -130.97 41.95
C TYR A 772 55.85 -131.27 42.59
N VAL A 773 55.64 -132.56 42.89
CA VAL A 773 54.46 -133.05 43.60
C VAL A 773 54.91 -133.83 44.83
N LEU A 774 54.45 -133.36 45.99
CA LEU A 774 54.73 -133.95 47.30
C LEU A 774 53.49 -134.70 47.78
N LYS A 775 53.62 -136.02 47.91
CA LYS A 775 52.58 -136.91 48.44
C LYS A 775 53.14 -137.65 49.65
N HIS A 776 52.65 -137.30 50.84
CA HIS A 776 53.19 -137.78 52.12
C HIS A 776 54.70 -137.50 52.27
N ALA A 777 55.57 -138.48 52.03
CA ALA A 777 57.02 -138.38 52.16
C ALA A 777 57.78 -138.61 50.84
N THR A 778 57.09 -138.84 49.72
CA THR A 778 57.70 -139.01 48.40
C THR A 778 57.54 -137.76 47.55
N LEU A 779 58.66 -137.32 46.96
CA LEU A 779 58.76 -136.17 46.08
C LEU A 779 59.01 -136.66 44.65
N THR A 780 58.09 -136.30 43.74
CA THR A 780 58.17 -136.64 42.31
C THR A 780 58.40 -135.39 41.47
N CYS A 781 59.17 -135.52 40.39
CA CYS A 781 59.64 -134.42 39.55
C CYS A 781 59.14 -134.58 38.11
N TYR A 782 58.52 -133.54 37.57
CA TYR A 782 58.04 -133.43 36.18
C TYR A 782 58.65 -132.20 35.52
N LYS A 783 58.78 -132.17 34.18
CA LYS A 783 59.34 -130.98 33.52
C LYS A 783 58.38 -129.80 33.54
N SER A 784 57.07 -130.07 33.54
CA SER A 784 56.03 -129.05 33.59
C SER A 784 54.77 -129.52 34.33
N LYS A 785 53.88 -128.58 34.69
CA LYS A 785 52.59 -128.90 35.31
C LYS A 785 51.67 -129.71 34.39
N SER A 786 51.72 -129.43 33.09
CA SER A 786 50.95 -130.14 32.06
C SER A 786 51.31 -131.62 31.99
N GLU A 787 52.60 -132.00 32.06
CA GLU A 787 53.02 -133.41 32.06
C GLU A 787 52.46 -134.18 33.27
N TYR A 788 52.31 -133.52 34.43
CA TYR A 788 51.67 -134.11 35.61
C TYR A 788 50.15 -134.28 35.45
N GLU A 789 49.46 -133.29 34.86
CA GLU A 789 48.01 -133.36 34.62
C GLU A 789 47.65 -134.41 33.53
N GLU A 790 48.55 -134.63 32.57
CA GLU A 790 48.42 -135.64 31.50
C GLU A 790 48.84 -137.06 31.93
N ARG A 791 49.30 -137.23 33.19
CA ARG A 791 49.73 -138.51 33.81
C ARG A 791 50.92 -139.19 33.12
N GLU A 792 51.85 -138.43 32.58
CA GLU A 792 53.10 -138.96 32.03
C GLU A 792 54.04 -139.50 33.14
N PRO A 793 54.94 -140.45 32.84
CA PRO A 793 55.87 -140.99 33.85
C PRO A 793 56.88 -139.92 34.32
N PRO A 794 57.26 -139.92 35.62
CA PRO A 794 58.09 -138.87 36.21
C PRO A 794 59.48 -138.79 35.58
N PHE A 795 60.00 -137.57 35.42
CA PHE A 795 61.25 -137.26 34.72
C PHE A 795 62.49 -137.84 35.44
N GLU A 796 62.42 -138.02 36.75
CA GLU A 796 63.42 -138.71 37.56
C GLU A 796 62.76 -139.75 38.48
N SER A 797 63.53 -140.73 38.92
CA SER A 797 63.08 -141.74 39.92
C SER A 797 62.62 -141.07 41.21
N GLU A 798 61.53 -141.59 41.79
CA GLU A 798 60.89 -141.02 42.99
C GLU A 798 61.85 -140.87 44.17
N ILE A 799 61.83 -139.71 44.83
CA ILE A 799 62.74 -139.41 45.94
C ILE A 799 61.95 -139.46 47.25
N SER A 800 62.27 -140.41 48.12
CA SER A 800 61.77 -140.40 49.50
C SER A 800 62.58 -139.41 50.34
N ILE A 801 61.91 -138.40 50.90
CA ILE A 801 62.52 -137.35 51.72
C ILE A 801 62.27 -137.52 53.22
N GLY A 802 61.72 -138.67 53.65
CA GLY A 802 61.58 -139.02 55.06
C GLY A 802 62.95 -138.97 55.77
N GLY A 803 63.02 -138.29 56.93
CA GLY A 803 64.26 -138.16 57.70
C GLY A 803 65.27 -137.10 57.21
N TYR A 804 64.99 -136.37 56.12
CA TYR A 804 65.86 -135.27 55.68
C TYR A 804 65.72 -134.05 56.61
N ARG A 805 66.81 -133.28 56.80
CA ARG A 805 66.76 -132.02 57.57
C ARG A 805 66.62 -130.82 56.65
N VAL A 806 65.57 -130.02 56.85
CA VAL A 806 65.30 -128.80 56.06
C VAL A 806 66.10 -127.61 56.64
N VAL A 807 66.98 -126.99 55.85
CA VAL A 807 67.85 -125.88 56.30
C VAL A 807 67.66 -124.62 55.46
N ARG A 808 67.55 -123.48 56.15
CA ARG A 808 67.44 -122.13 55.57
C ARG A 808 68.81 -121.60 55.12
N SER A 809 68.90 -121.02 53.92
CA SER A 809 70.10 -120.28 53.49
C SER A 809 70.13 -118.88 54.11
N ARG A 810 71.30 -118.44 54.64
CA ARG A 810 71.48 -117.10 55.25
C ARG A 810 71.72 -115.97 54.24
N THR A 811 72.08 -116.30 53.00
CA THR A 811 72.53 -115.33 51.98
C THR A 811 71.57 -115.13 50.81
N ASP A 812 70.48 -115.89 50.73
CA ASP A 812 69.46 -115.76 49.67
C ASP A 812 68.12 -116.28 50.20
N GLU A 813 67.16 -115.38 50.34
CA GLU A 813 65.89 -115.63 51.03
C GLU A 813 64.96 -116.58 50.27
N LEU A 814 65.29 -116.98 49.04
CA LEU A 814 64.44 -117.88 48.26
C LEU A 814 64.97 -119.33 48.23
N LYS A 815 66.15 -119.60 48.80
CA LYS A 815 66.81 -120.92 48.73
C LYS A 815 66.45 -121.85 49.91
N ILE A 816 66.10 -123.09 49.57
CA ILE A 816 65.79 -124.19 50.49
C ILE A 816 66.81 -125.32 50.27
N LYS A 817 67.36 -125.89 51.34
CA LYS A 817 68.32 -127.02 51.27
C LYS A 817 67.77 -128.21 52.04
N LEU A 818 67.72 -129.39 51.41
CA LEU A 818 67.41 -130.67 52.06
C LEU A 818 68.71 -131.45 52.25
N ILE A 819 69.03 -131.76 53.50
CA ILE A 819 70.24 -132.50 53.88
C ILE A 819 69.82 -133.93 54.25
N PRO A 820 70.36 -134.97 53.59
CA PRO A 820 70.05 -136.36 53.92
C PRO A 820 70.60 -136.75 55.30
N PRO A 821 69.97 -137.71 55.98
CA PRO A 821 70.46 -138.24 57.25
C PRO A 821 71.70 -139.14 57.08
N GLU A 822 71.83 -139.82 55.93
CA GLU A 822 72.96 -140.72 55.64
C GLU A 822 73.93 -140.13 54.59
N PRO A 823 75.26 -140.28 54.78
CA PRO A 823 76.28 -139.58 53.98
C PRO A 823 76.37 -140.03 52.51
N ASN A 824 75.76 -141.15 52.13
CA ASN A 824 75.75 -141.65 50.75
C ASN A 824 74.57 -141.13 49.90
N HIS A 825 73.65 -140.33 50.47
CA HIS A 825 72.51 -139.79 49.72
C HIS A 825 72.76 -138.35 49.23
N LYS A 826 72.09 -137.97 48.14
CA LYS A 826 72.35 -136.70 47.42
C LYS A 826 71.71 -135.52 48.16
N MET A 827 72.48 -134.45 48.39
CA MET A 827 71.95 -133.19 48.92
C MET A 827 71.17 -132.44 47.84
N PHE A 828 69.93 -132.03 48.13
CA PHE A 828 69.10 -131.25 47.20
C PHE A 828 69.06 -129.77 47.59
N ARG A 829 69.14 -128.89 46.59
CA ARG A 829 69.05 -127.43 46.75
C ARG A 829 67.98 -126.89 45.80
N PHE A 830 66.98 -126.25 46.37
CA PHE A 830 65.83 -125.68 45.67
C PHE A 830 65.79 -124.16 45.84
N ARG A 831 65.15 -123.47 44.91
CA ARG A 831 64.76 -122.07 45.01
C ARG A 831 63.27 -121.93 44.67
N ALA A 832 62.51 -121.27 45.54
CA ALA A 832 61.08 -121.06 45.34
C ALA A 832 60.82 -119.77 44.52
N PRO A 833 59.84 -119.76 43.59
CA PRO A 833 59.43 -118.55 42.88
C PRO A 833 58.79 -117.52 43.83
N ALA A 834 58.97 -116.22 43.57
CA ALA A 834 58.50 -115.14 44.46
C ALA A 834 56.96 -115.10 44.66
N SER A 835 56.17 -115.71 43.77
CA SER A 835 54.70 -115.74 43.81
C SER A 835 54.11 -116.83 44.71
N VAL A 836 54.90 -117.81 45.15
CA VAL A 836 54.45 -118.90 46.03
C VAL A 836 55.39 -118.94 47.23
N GLY A 837 54.89 -118.46 48.38
CA GLY A 837 55.69 -118.21 49.57
C GLY A 837 56.59 -119.38 49.98
N ARG A 838 57.91 -119.11 50.09
CA ARG A 838 58.92 -120.06 50.63
C ARG A 838 58.46 -120.72 51.92
N GLU A 839 57.78 -119.98 52.78
CA GLU A 839 57.29 -120.46 54.07
C GLU A 839 56.30 -121.62 53.94
N THR A 840 55.48 -121.60 52.89
CA THR A 840 54.51 -122.66 52.59
C THR A 840 55.23 -123.94 52.18
N TRP A 841 56.21 -123.86 51.27
CA TRP A 841 57.03 -125.02 50.88
C TRP A 841 57.88 -125.56 52.04
N MET A 842 58.44 -124.68 52.86
CA MET A 842 59.21 -125.04 54.05
C MET A 842 58.36 -125.76 55.10
N LYS A 843 57.12 -125.29 55.34
CA LYS A 843 56.20 -125.92 56.28
C LYS A 843 55.84 -127.33 55.81
N ARG A 844 55.53 -127.51 54.52
CA ARG A 844 55.18 -128.82 53.95
C ARG A 844 56.36 -129.78 53.87
N PHE A 845 57.57 -129.32 53.55
CA PHE A 845 58.76 -130.17 53.63
C PHE A 845 59.06 -130.59 55.08
N SER A 846 58.93 -129.69 56.05
CA SER A 846 59.09 -130.06 57.47
C SER A 846 58.07 -131.10 57.91
N GLU A 847 56.80 -130.94 57.53
CA GLU A 847 55.73 -131.93 57.80
C GLU A 847 56.03 -133.29 57.13
N ALA A 848 56.51 -133.29 55.88
CA ALA A 848 56.88 -134.52 55.16
C ALA A 848 58.12 -135.21 55.73
N THR A 849 59.09 -134.46 56.26
CA THR A 849 60.32 -135.02 56.87
C THR A 849 60.07 -135.68 58.23
N GLN A 850 59.00 -135.29 58.93
CA GLN A 850 58.56 -135.88 60.20
C GLN A 850 57.77 -137.19 60.02
N TYR A 851 57.39 -137.51 58.78
CA TYR A 851 56.74 -138.77 58.43
C TYR A 851 57.79 -139.89 58.36
N THR A 852 57.99 -140.59 59.47
CA THR A 852 58.67 -141.88 59.51
C THR A 852 57.61 -142.98 59.34
N SER A 853 57.71 -143.79 58.29
CA SER A 853 56.97 -145.05 58.24
C SER A 853 57.36 -145.90 59.45
N ARG A 854 56.39 -146.50 60.12
CA ARG A 854 56.66 -147.74 60.85
C ARG A 854 57.06 -148.82 59.86
#